data_AF-A0A9Q9RM12-F1
#
_entry.id   AF-A0A9Q9RM12-F1
#
_cell.length_a   1.000
_cell.length_b   1.000
_cell.length_c   1.000
_cell.angle_alpha   90.00
_cell.angle_beta   90.00
_cell.angle_gamma   90.00
#
_symmetry.space_group_name_H-M   'P 1'
#
loop_
_entity.id
_entity.type
_entity.pdbx_description
1 polymer ?
#
loop_
_entity_poly.entity_id
_entity_poly.type
_entity_poly.pdbx_seq_one_letter_code
_entity_poly.pdbx_strand_id
1 'polypeptide(L)'
;MSDSEKGAAINHREEADMTPKQGVEVDTVHQDEAMKVLGAYSGDEAWTEAEEKKLRRKIDWKLMPVLCATYGLQYYDKAMLSQAALFGLREDLGLLTGDRYSMSAAIFYLGFIIGAYPAMMLAQRYPIERVASGIVTLWGICLILTVVCKDYKTLYTQRFFLGLLESGISPMFMMIVGSFYKKNEQAMRMGIWYSCTGYVSIISPIINYGFGQINGGVSSWRYMYYFSGALTIVWGIILVFVLPPDPVRAKGFSERERYILVARLKTNNSGVRNTHLKVAQIWELLLDPKFWTVFSIAFLSMIANAPISTFVPIIIHGFGFSTLNSLLLMMPCGAYAGTLQLLFPYLAYKFRNNRSYLVFIAQMGTVLAALLLWLLPLSATGALLFAVYILPSVGGGYAVLMGHQIANTAGYTKRSVASSGLYIGYCLGNFVGPLCFKKGDAPRFEPGFIVVVVTSIIAGLLALVYRGLCMWSNSKRDKAGTTEGFDHAYEDDLTDKKASHLFNIDVQGEDVGENNPEPPDATEIDFDDNVIDPGMGDTPAPVHATPIHVAFNIPSSGRAPDAAVNHPTKSSTSPTEGAGRSHAGDVDTGFLQIYGPENQLEAEQQELVANLELRNSASDPRQQELQQSFSETYFEYCYPWCPVLDHDTLDSELARSPMLANALALAASHIQPPLIPHQGPAAYYEKARMMFYMDEEPDILTSLKAVSLFYWWAPRSPSTAHRHASWWWTSVIIRHAQQMNIHREPKQESVASSALHLSLRRRLWWTVFARERLTSLCQSKPCIINPEDMTIQEVQPSDFPSDPASQKKGRIFKYWVRLAGIMGKVSKALSKSVDSSPETATFPTELRQELVAWVQSLPPDLQLPIGSSRTEGFDRDVHQLHLPYLTTIIVMHLQRTTPDLPQALPPAILAASCIARILRDILSRGNARFLMAITCWYSGTAFIALLQASRIKQFSQEAEEGLDILDQAVGQLQQMWASANVIRQGFERLRALPRSMMHAGKGRAAGSNGSGDAPSNDFDWKLLFPFVTRSTSRIADCLLADDEFGTTATALPSPENAVFHEDLLNRYHDLLEPFVDYNFDFSNINLDIL
;
A
#
# COMPACT_ATOMS: atom_id res chain seq x y z
N MET A 1 -34.25 -16.44 -70.64
CA MET A 1 -34.56 -15.03 -70.93
C MET A 1 -34.35 -14.28 -69.63
N SER A 2 -33.11 -13.80 -69.42
CA SER A 2 -32.60 -12.48 -69.84
C SER A 2 -33.14 -11.41 -68.87
N ASP A 3 -32.32 -10.97 -67.92
CA ASP A 3 -31.38 -9.84 -68.04
C ASP A 3 -32.06 -8.49 -67.78
N SER A 4 -31.73 -7.90 -66.63
CA SER A 4 -31.33 -6.48 -66.49
C SER A 4 -30.69 -6.31 -65.09
N GLU A 5 -29.35 -6.23 -64.92
CA GLU A 5 -28.43 -5.11 -65.23
C GLU A 5 -28.88 -3.77 -64.62
N LYS A 6 -28.09 -2.96 -63.89
CA LYS A 6 -26.63 -2.77 -63.59
C LYS A 6 -26.58 -1.78 -62.39
N GLY A 7 -25.58 -1.64 -61.52
CA GLY A 7 -24.18 -2.07 -61.47
C GLY A 7 -23.31 -0.93 -60.88
N ALA A 8 -22.39 -1.24 -59.94
CA ALA A 8 -21.11 -0.55 -59.65
C ALA A 8 -20.53 -1.15 -58.34
N ALA A 9 -19.72 -2.22 -58.40
CA ALA A 9 -18.26 -2.22 -58.59
C ALA A 9 -17.48 -1.95 -57.28
N ILE A 10 -17.07 -3.06 -56.66
CA ILE A 10 -16.09 -3.19 -55.57
C ILE A 10 -14.78 -3.65 -56.21
N ASN A 11 -13.65 -2.94 -56.00
CA ASN A 11 -12.36 -3.53 -55.61
C ASN A 11 -11.17 -2.55 -55.59
N HIS A 12 -10.26 -2.86 -54.65
CA HIS A 12 -8.80 -2.66 -54.59
C HIS A 12 -8.17 -1.44 -53.86
N ARG A 13 -7.69 -1.75 -52.63
CA ARG A 13 -6.31 -1.66 -52.09
C ARG A 13 -5.45 -0.43 -52.40
N GLU A 14 -4.97 0.19 -51.32
CA GLU A 14 -3.55 0.55 -51.13
C GLU A 14 -3.14 0.33 -49.65
N GLU A 15 -2.00 -0.31 -49.46
CA GLU A 15 -1.30 -0.59 -48.18
C GLU A 15 -0.28 0.52 -47.85
N ALA A 16 0.19 0.51 -46.59
CA ALA A 16 1.25 1.32 -45.94
C ALA A 16 0.74 2.63 -45.28
N ASP A 17 1.00 2.91 -44.00
CA ASP A 17 2.25 2.69 -43.28
C ASP A 17 2.03 2.43 -41.77
N MET A 18 2.79 1.49 -41.22
CA MET A 18 2.84 1.19 -39.78
C MET A 18 3.85 2.12 -39.11
N THR A 19 3.41 2.88 -38.10
CA THR A 19 4.30 3.38 -37.03
C THR A 19 3.78 2.95 -35.66
N PRO A 20 4.69 2.60 -34.72
CA PRO A 20 4.36 1.75 -33.59
C PRO A 20 3.76 2.57 -32.45
N LYS A 21 2.71 2.05 -31.81
CA LYS A 21 2.26 2.53 -30.49
C LYS A 21 3.44 2.42 -29.52
N GLN A 22 4.01 3.54 -29.10
CA GLN A 22 5.06 3.57 -28.07
C GLN A 22 4.50 2.99 -26.76
N GLY A 23 5.24 2.03 -26.24
CA GLY A 23 4.80 1.11 -25.20
C GLY A 23 4.64 1.79 -23.85
N VAL A 24 3.61 1.34 -23.13
CA VAL A 24 3.57 1.39 -21.67
C VAL A 24 4.86 0.72 -21.19
N GLU A 25 5.72 1.46 -20.49
CA GLU A 25 6.91 0.91 -19.87
C GLU A 25 6.43 0.01 -18.71
N VAL A 26 6.44 -1.29 -19.00
CA VAL A 26 6.02 -2.37 -18.10
C VAL A 26 7.13 -2.59 -17.07
N ASP A 27 6.85 -2.37 -15.79
CA ASP A 27 7.74 -2.66 -14.67
C ASP A 27 7.89 -4.19 -14.54
N THR A 28 8.98 -4.71 -15.11
CA THR A 28 9.16 -6.15 -15.33
C THR A 28 9.52 -6.96 -14.09
N VAL A 29 9.69 -6.35 -12.92
CA VAL A 29 10.30 -7.08 -11.80
C VAL A 29 9.25 -7.83 -10.97
N HIS A 30 8.07 -7.26 -10.66
CA HIS A 30 7.07 -7.95 -9.83
C HIS A 30 5.59 -7.64 -10.20
N GLN A 31 4.93 -8.56 -10.92
CA GLN A 31 3.47 -8.66 -11.21
C GLN A 31 2.86 -8.01 -12.47
N ASP A 32 3.63 -7.73 -13.52
CA ASP A 32 3.13 -6.99 -14.69
C ASP A 32 2.64 -7.83 -15.90
N GLU A 33 2.59 -9.17 -15.77
CA GLU A 33 2.04 -10.02 -16.85
C GLU A 33 0.51 -9.89 -17.02
N ALA A 34 -0.21 -9.59 -15.94
CA ALA A 34 -1.66 -9.36 -15.99
C ALA A 34 -2.01 -8.06 -16.75
N MET A 35 -1.24 -6.99 -16.54
CA MET A 35 -1.39 -5.73 -17.26
C MET A 35 -0.97 -5.86 -18.73
N LYS A 36 0.06 -6.66 -19.04
CA LYS A 36 0.40 -7.04 -20.42
C LYS A 36 -0.76 -7.73 -21.14
N VAL A 37 -1.46 -8.67 -20.48
CA VAL A 37 -2.65 -9.33 -21.07
C VAL A 37 -3.80 -8.35 -21.30
N LEU A 38 -4.02 -7.42 -20.37
CA LEU A 38 -5.06 -6.40 -20.52
C LEU A 38 -4.73 -5.40 -21.64
N GLY A 39 -3.48 -4.94 -21.73
CA GLY A 39 -3.03 -3.97 -22.75
C GLY A 39 -2.78 -4.57 -24.14
N ALA A 40 -2.55 -5.88 -24.24
CA ALA A 40 -2.37 -6.57 -25.52
C ALA A 40 -3.70 -6.91 -26.22
N TYR A 41 -4.81 -6.96 -25.48
CA TYR A 41 -6.12 -7.26 -26.04
C TYR A 41 -6.69 -6.03 -26.76
N SER A 42 -7.03 -6.19 -28.04
CA SER A 42 -7.51 -5.11 -28.92
C SER A 42 -8.99 -5.24 -29.29
N GLY A 43 -9.71 -6.15 -28.64
CA GLY A 43 -11.15 -6.40 -28.86
C GLY A 43 -12.06 -5.66 -27.88
N ASP A 44 -13.37 -5.97 -27.93
CA ASP A 44 -14.39 -5.35 -27.07
C ASP A 44 -14.14 -5.64 -25.58
N GLU A 45 -14.00 -4.55 -24.80
CA GLU A 45 -13.66 -4.54 -23.37
C GLU A 45 -14.88 -4.83 -22.47
N ALA A 46 -16.10 -4.69 -22.98
CA ALA A 46 -17.32 -5.04 -22.27
C ALA A 46 -17.64 -6.54 -22.44
N TRP A 47 -18.14 -7.18 -21.39
CA TRP A 47 -18.59 -8.58 -21.43
C TRP A 47 -19.97 -8.77 -20.80
N THR A 48 -20.71 -9.76 -21.29
CA THR A 48 -22.03 -10.10 -20.76
C THR A 48 -21.95 -11.08 -19.58
N GLU A 49 -22.96 -11.11 -18.71
CA GLU A 49 -23.01 -12.08 -17.60
C GLU A 49 -23.05 -13.54 -18.10
N ALA A 50 -23.61 -13.77 -19.28
CA ALA A 50 -23.63 -15.08 -19.93
C ALA A 50 -22.22 -15.56 -20.33
N GLU A 51 -21.39 -14.67 -20.86
CA GLU A 51 -19.98 -14.95 -21.19
C GLU A 51 -19.17 -15.25 -19.94
N GLU A 52 -19.33 -14.45 -18.87
CA GLU A 52 -18.65 -14.68 -17.59
C GLU A 52 -19.04 -16.03 -16.98
N LYS A 53 -20.32 -16.41 -17.05
CA LYS A 53 -20.81 -17.71 -16.57
C LYS A 53 -20.25 -18.88 -17.37
N LYS A 54 -20.11 -18.74 -18.70
CA LYS A 54 -19.49 -19.75 -19.58
C LYS A 54 -18.01 -19.92 -19.26
N LEU A 55 -17.29 -18.80 -19.10
CA LEU A 55 -15.89 -18.79 -18.69
C LEU A 55 -15.71 -19.47 -17.33
N ARG A 56 -16.52 -19.12 -16.34
CA ARG A 56 -16.47 -19.73 -15.00
C ARG A 56 -16.66 -21.25 -15.05
N ARG A 57 -17.64 -21.75 -15.82
CA ARG A 57 -17.83 -23.20 -16.00
C ARG A 57 -16.60 -23.86 -16.62
N LYS A 58 -15.93 -23.20 -17.56
CA LYS A 58 -14.70 -23.71 -18.19
C LYS A 58 -13.53 -23.77 -17.21
N ILE A 59 -13.41 -22.78 -16.31
CA ILE A 59 -12.43 -22.80 -15.22
C ILE A 59 -12.75 -23.94 -14.24
N ASP A 60 -14.02 -24.05 -13.82
CA ASP A 60 -14.47 -25.12 -12.93
C ASP A 60 -14.13 -26.50 -13.50
N TRP A 61 -14.37 -26.75 -14.79
CA TRP A 61 -14.04 -28.02 -15.45
C TRP A 61 -12.54 -28.32 -15.58
N LYS A 62 -11.68 -27.29 -15.63
CA LYS A 62 -10.24 -27.49 -15.72
C LYS A 62 -9.57 -27.64 -14.36
N LEU A 63 -10.04 -26.88 -13.38
CA LEU A 63 -9.35 -26.78 -12.09
C LEU A 63 -9.97 -27.70 -11.03
N MET A 64 -11.29 -27.71 -10.88
CA MET A 64 -11.93 -28.46 -9.79
C MET A 64 -11.63 -29.96 -9.83
N PRO A 65 -11.70 -30.67 -10.98
CA PRO A 65 -11.35 -32.10 -11.01
C PRO A 65 -9.93 -32.39 -10.50
N VAL A 66 -8.97 -31.52 -10.82
CA VAL A 66 -7.57 -31.67 -10.40
C VAL A 66 -7.41 -31.46 -8.89
N LEU A 67 -8.04 -30.41 -8.35
CA LEU A 67 -8.01 -30.13 -6.92
C LEU A 67 -8.75 -31.22 -6.13
N CYS A 68 -9.92 -31.64 -6.61
CA CYS A 68 -10.73 -32.72 -6.03
C CYS A 68 -9.97 -34.05 -6.00
N ALA A 69 -9.33 -34.44 -7.11
CA ALA A 69 -8.55 -35.68 -7.17
C ALA A 69 -7.34 -35.64 -6.23
N THR A 70 -6.60 -34.54 -6.21
CA THR A 70 -5.42 -34.40 -5.34
C THR A 70 -5.79 -34.41 -3.86
N TYR A 71 -6.81 -33.63 -3.48
CA TYR A 71 -7.27 -33.58 -2.09
C TYR A 71 -7.97 -34.89 -1.68
N GLY A 72 -8.60 -35.56 -2.63
CA GLY A 72 -9.12 -36.92 -2.47
C GLY A 72 -8.01 -37.92 -2.14
N LEU A 73 -6.93 -37.96 -2.93
CA LEU A 73 -5.75 -38.80 -2.63
C LEU A 73 -5.13 -38.45 -1.27
N GLN A 74 -5.11 -37.16 -0.92
CA GLN A 74 -4.64 -36.70 0.38
C GLN A 74 -5.40 -37.31 1.54
N TYR A 75 -6.72 -37.36 1.41
CA TYR A 75 -7.55 -37.99 2.42
C TYR A 75 -7.51 -39.52 2.37
N TYR A 76 -7.34 -40.12 1.19
CA TYR A 76 -7.14 -41.56 1.04
C TYR A 76 -5.96 -42.04 1.88
N ASP A 77 -4.84 -41.31 1.80
CA ASP A 77 -3.60 -41.66 2.50
C ASP A 77 -3.73 -41.48 4.01
N LYS A 78 -4.44 -40.45 4.48
CA LYS A 78 -4.78 -40.28 5.91
C LYS A 78 -5.67 -41.40 6.43
N ALA A 79 -6.71 -41.76 5.69
CA ALA A 79 -7.60 -42.86 6.04
C ALA A 79 -6.91 -44.23 5.99
N MET A 80 -5.79 -44.33 5.25
CA MET A 80 -5.02 -45.57 5.12
C MET A 80 -4.51 -46.10 6.47
N LEU A 81 -4.11 -45.23 7.40
CA LEU A 81 -3.62 -45.66 8.72
C LEU A 81 -4.67 -46.48 9.47
N SER A 82 -5.91 -45.97 9.49
CA SER A 82 -6.99 -46.57 10.27
C SER A 82 -7.50 -47.87 9.66
N GLN A 83 -7.51 -47.95 8.32
CA GLN A 83 -7.89 -49.17 7.62
C GLN A 83 -6.81 -50.24 7.74
N ALA A 84 -5.54 -49.88 7.50
CA ALA A 84 -4.40 -50.79 7.67
C ALA A 84 -4.27 -51.35 9.10
N ALA A 85 -4.73 -50.61 10.11
CA ALA A 85 -4.73 -51.05 11.51
C ALA A 85 -5.56 -52.33 11.75
N LEU A 86 -6.55 -52.63 10.90
CA LEU A 86 -7.32 -53.89 10.96
C LEU A 86 -6.61 -55.08 10.27
N PHE A 87 -5.60 -54.83 9.43
CA PHE A 87 -4.93 -55.83 8.59
C PHE A 87 -3.48 -56.11 9.03
N GLY A 88 -3.24 -56.13 10.34
CA GLY A 88 -1.94 -56.55 10.92
C GLY A 88 -0.93 -55.43 11.19
N LEU A 89 -1.17 -54.18 10.73
CA LEU A 89 -0.23 -53.07 10.94
C LEU A 89 0.09 -52.80 12.42
N ARG A 90 -0.90 -52.96 13.31
CA ARG A 90 -0.72 -52.73 14.76
C ARG A 90 0.17 -53.78 15.41
N GLU A 91 0.07 -55.02 14.93
CA GLU A 91 0.82 -56.18 15.43
C GLU A 91 2.25 -56.13 14.89
N ASP A 92 2.40 -55.99 13.57
CA ASP A 92 3.69 -56.01 12.87
C ASP A 92 4.67 -54.92 13.35
N LEU A 93 4.16 -53.76 13.77
CA LEU A 93 4.99 -52.60 14.16
C LEU A 93 5.04 -52.36 15.68
N GLY A 94 4.45 -53.25 16.49
CA GLY A 94 4.45 -53.12 17.95
C GLY A 94 3.68 -51.89 18.48
N LEU A 95 2.57 -51.53 17.82
CA LEU A 95 1.73 -50.37 18.17
C LEU A 95 0.66 -50.70 19.21
N LEU A 96 0.51 -51.98 19.57
CA LEU A 96 -0.44 -52.44 20.58
C LEU A 96 -0.04 -52.06 22.02
N THR A 97 1.15 -51.52 22.25
CA THR A 97 1.65 -51.15 23.58
C THR A 97 1.40 -49.66 23.86
N GLY A 98 0.71 -49.35 24.96
CA GLY A 98 0.42 -47.97 25.38
C GLY A 98 -0.32 -47.15 24.31
N ASP A 99 0.03 -45.88 24.20
CA ASP A 99 -0.60 -44.92 23.27
C ASP A 99 0.14 -44.82 21.93
N ARG A 100 0.90 -45.86 21.55
CA ARG A 100 1.78 -45.81 20.36
C ARG A 100 1.03 -45.63 19.05
N TYR A 101 -0.10 -46.31 18.89
CA TYR A 101 -0.96 -46.13 17.71
C TYR A 101 -1.51 -44.70 17.63
N SER A 102 -2.02 -44.17 18.74
CA SER A 102 -2.53 -42.81 18.84
C SER A 102 -1.46 -41.76 18.52
N MET A 103 -0.26 -41.93 19.06
CA MET A 103 0.88 -41.05 18.77
C MET A 103 1.33 -41.13 17.32
N SER A 104 1.23 -42.30 16.66
CA SER A 104 1.53 -42.42 15.22
C SER A 104 0.60 -41.60 14.33
N ALA A 105 -0.67 -41.44 14.73
CA ALA A 105 -1.62 -40.55 14.07
C ALA A 105 -1.37 -39.08 14.43
N ALA A 106 -1.01 -38.78 15.69
CA ALA A 106 -0.75 -37.41 16.15
C ALA A 106 0.51 -36.80 15.53
N ILE A 107 1.64 -37.52 15.52
CA ILE A 107 2.95 -36.98 15.06
C ILE A 107 2.95 -36.53 13.60
N PHE A 108 2.06 -37.10 12.78
CA PHE A 108 1.80 -36.63 11.42
C PHE A 108 1.44 -35.13 11.40
N TYR A 109 0.55 -34.68 12.29
CA TYR A 109 0.13 -33.28 12.35
C TYR A 109 1.23 -32.35 12.90
N LEU A 110 2.17 -32.87 13.69
CA LEU A 110 3.35 -32.09 14.10
C LEU A 110 4.27 -31.82 12.90
N GLY A 111 4.56 -32.86 12.09
CA GLY A 111 5.27 -32.69 10.82
C GLY A 111 4.54 -31.73 9.88
N PHE A 112 3.21 -31.82 9.85
CA PHE A 112 2.35 -30.94 9.07
C PHE A 112 2.52 -29.45 9.41
N ILE A 113 2.51 -29.11 10.71
CA ILE A 113 2.72 -27.72 11.17
C ILE A 113 4.07 -27.19 10.70
N ILE A 114 5.13 -28.00 10.87
CA ILE A 114 6.50 -27.60 10.52
C ILE A 114 6.67 -27.45 9.00
N GLY A 115 6.13 -28.38 8.22
CA GLY A 115 6.24 -28.37 6.76
C GLY A 115 5.44 -27.26 6.07
N ALA A 116 4.40 -26.73 6.72
CA ALA A 116 3.52 -25.73 6.09
C ALA A 116 4.30 -24.46 5.68
N TYR A 117 5.23 -24.01 6.52
CA TYR A 117 6.03 -22.81 6.24
C TYR A 117 7.03 -22.98 5.09
N PRO A 118 7.92 -24.00 5.08
CA PRO A 118 8.81 -24.26 3.94
C PRO A 118 8.06 -24.46 2.62
N ALA A 119 6.95 -25.20 2.62
CA ALA A 119 6.17 -25.43 1.42
C ALA A 119 5.57 -24.13 0.86
N MET A 120 5.12 -23.22 1.74
CA MET A 120 4.62 -21.92 1.35
C MET A 120 5.72 -21.02 0.77
N MET A 121 6.92 -21.00 1.37
CA MET A 121 8.05 -20.26 0.82
C MET A 121 8.43 -20.74 -0.58
N LEU A 122 8.43 -22.07 -0.80
CA LEU A 122 8.68 -22.64 -2.13
C LEU A 122 7.61 -22.22 -3.13
N ALA A 123 6.33 -22.27 -2.76
CA ALA A 123 5.22 -21.88 -3.63
C ALA A 123 5.19 -20.37 -3.95
N GLN A 124 5.78 -19.53 -3.10
CA GLN A 124 5.90 -18.09 -3.36
C GLN A 124 7.08 -17.74 -4.27
N ARG A 125 8.13 -18.57 -4.28
CA ARG A 125 9.38 -18.36 -5.04
C ARG A 125 9.37 -19.05 -6.40
N TYR A 126 8.72 -20.21 -6.51
CA TYR A 126 8.68 -21.04 -7.72
C TYR A 126 7.24 -21.21 -8.25
N PRO A 127 7.06 -21.59 -9.52
CA PRO A 127 5.73 -21.86 -10.08
C PRO A 127 4.96 -22.91 -9.28
N ILE A 128 3.74 -22.56 -8.85
CA ILE A 128 2.93 -23.33 -7.90
C ILE A 128 2.64 -24.75 -8.39
N GLU A 129 2.49 -24.94 -9.71
CA GLU A 129 2.22 -26.23 -10.32
C GLU A 129 3.41 -27.19 -10.22
N ARG A 130 4.63 -26.67 -10.36
CA ARG A 130 5.86 -27.47 -10.25
C ARG A 130 6.14 -27.84 -8.80
N VAL A 131 5.92 -26.89 -7.89
CA VAL A 131 6.07 -27.12 -6.45
C VAL A 131 5.05 -28.14 -5.96
N ALA A 132 3.76 -27.97 -6.31
CA ALA A 132 2.71 -28.90 -5.95
C ALA A 132 2.99 -30.31 -6.49
N SER A 133 3.37 -30.44 -7.77
CA SER A 133 3.74 -31.73 -8.35
C SER A 133 4.93 -32.39 -7.64
N GLY A 134 6.01 -31.62 -7.40
CA GLY A 134 7.20 -32.13 -6.72
C GLY A 134 6.89 -32.62 -5.31
N ILE A 135 6.08 -31.87 -4.56
CA ILE A 135 5.62 -32.23 -3.23
C ILE A 135 4.75 -33.50 -3.28
N VAL A 136 3.75 -33.59 -4.17
CA VAL A 136 2.88 -34.77 -4.29
C VAL A 136 3.68 -36.02 -4.68
N THR A 137 4.67 -35.86 -5.56
CA THR A 137 5.55 -36.98 -5.97
C THR A 137 6.41 -37.47 -4.80
N LEU A 138 7.06 -36.55 -4.07
CA LEU A 138 7.87 -36.90 -2.89
C LEU A 138 7.02 -37.49 -1.77
N TRP A 139 5.82 -36.96 -1.56
CA TRP A 139 4.83 -37.49 -0.63
C TRP A 139 4.43 -38.93 -1.01
N GLY A 140 4.11 -39.21 -2.27
CA GLY A 140 3.82 -40.56 -2.73
C GLY A 140 4.98 -41.54 -2.52
N ILE A 141 6.23 -41.11 -2.75
CA ILE A 141 7.44 -41.89 -2.44
C ILE A 141 7.53 -42.18 -0.93
N CYS A 142 7.37 -41.16 -0.10
CA CYS A 142 7.38 -41.29 1.36
C CYS A 142 6.27 -42.24 1.86
N LEU A 143 5.11 -42.25 1.19
CA LEU A 143 4.01 -43.14 1.50
C LEU A 143 4.33 -44.61 1.18
N ILE A 144 4.91 -44.91 0.01
CA ILE A 144 5.37 -46.26 -0.32
C ILE A 144 6.38 -46.75 0.72
N LEU A 145 7.31 -45.89 1.15
CA LEU A 145 8.35 -46.24 2.12
C LEU A 145 7.79 -46.65 3.50
N THR A 146 6.51 -46.43 3.79
CA THR A 146 5.84 -46.94 5.02
C THR A 146 5.98 -48.45 5.17
N VAL A 147 5.95 -49.20 4.06
CA VAL A 147 6.04 -50.67 4.08
C VAL A 147 7.37 -51.21 4.59
N VAL A 148 8.43 -50.38 4.55
CA VAL A 148 9.79 -50.71 4.99
C VAL A 148 9.95 -50.51 6.50
N CYS A 149 9.01 -49.84 7.17
CA CYS A 149 9.03 -49.64 8.61
C CYS A 149 8.96 -51.00 9.32
N LYS A 150 9.83 -51.19 10.33
CA LYS A 150 9.91 -52.43 11.12
C LYS A 150 9.48 -52.23 12.56
N ASP A 151 9.55 -50.99 13.06
CA ASP A 151 9.26 -50.64 14.45
C ASP A 151 8.43 -49.36 14.54
N TYR A 152 7.76 -49.17 15.69
CA TYR A 152 7.02 -47.93 16.00
C TYR A 152 7.87 -46.65 15.84
N LYS A 153 9.17 -46.70 16.16
CA LYS A 153 10.09 -45.55 15.99
C LYS A 153 10.24 -45.16 14.53
N THR A 154 10.47 -46.15 13.66
CA THR A 154 10.59 -45.92 12.22
C THR A 154 9.27 -45.42 11.62
N LEU A 155 8.13 -45.92 12.12
CA LEU A 155 6.82 -45.42 11.72
C LEU A 155 6.64 -43.96 12.15
N TYR A 156 7.03 -43.57 13.37
CA TYR A 156 6.93 -42.17 13.82
C TYR A 156 7.73 -41.21 12.94
N THR A 157 8.97 -41.57 12.62
CA THR A 157 9.81 -40.79 11.70
C THR A 157 9.17 -40.69 10.32
N GLN A 158 8.69 -41.80 9.77
CA GLN A 158 7.98 -41.81 8.49
C GLN A 158 6.74 -40.91 8.53
N ARG A 159 5.92 -41.00 9.59
CA ARG A 159 4.71 -40.18 9.76
C ARG A 159 5.00 -38.70 9.85
N PHE A 160 6.07 -38.33 10.56
CA PHE A 160 6.52 -36.95 10.65
C PHE A 160 6.88 -36.39 9.27
N PHE A 161 7.71 -37.10 8.49
CA PHE A 161 8.08 -36.65 7.15
C PHE A 161 6.91 -36.69 6.17
N LEU A 162 6.00 -37.64 6.31
CA LEU A 162 4.76 -37.69 5.52
C LEU A 162 3.94 -36.42 5.77
N GLY A 163 3.75 -36.03 7.03
CA GLY A 163 3.07 -34.79 7.39
C GLY A 163 3.78 -33.54 6.86
N LEU A 164 5.11 -33.50 6.96
CA LEU A 164 5.94 -32.40 6.46
C LEU A 164 5.83 -32.20 4.94
N LEU A 165 5.68 -33.28 4.17
CA LEU A 165 5.51 -33.19 2.73
C LEU A 165 4.06 -32.84 2.37
N GLU A 166 3.07 -33.43 3.04
CA GLU A 166 1.66 -33.20 2.74
C GLU A 166 1.19 -31.76 3.04
N SER A 167 1.97 -31.02 3.82
CA SER A 167 1.52 -29.77 4.44
C SER A 167 1.23 -28.61 3.50
N GLY A 168 1.91 -28.58 2.35
CA GLY A 168 1.82 -27.48 1.40
C GLY A 168 0.56 -27.47 0.54
N ILE A 169 -0.09 -28.63 0.37
CA ILE A 169 -1.14 -28.81 -0.65
C ILE A 169 -2.37 -27.94 -0.37
N SER A 170 -2.92 -28.03 0.84
CA SER A 170 -4.12 -27.27 1.23
C SER A 170 -3.97 -25.75 1.05
N PRO A 171 -2.92 -25.09 1.59
CA PRO A 171 -2.79 -23.65 1.45
C PRO A 171 -2.40 -23.23 0.02
N MET A 172 -1.66 -24.05 -0.74
CA MET A 172 -1.46 -23.81 -2.18
C MET A 172 -2.78 -23.82 -2.94
N PHE A 173 -3.69 -24.75 -2.64
CA PHE A 173 -5.01 -24.81 -3.29
C PHE A 173 -5.87 -23.59 -2.95
N MET A 174 -5.78 -23.08 -1.72
CA MET A 174 -6.44 -21.84 -1.34
C MET A 174 -5.91 -20.65 -2.16
N MET A 175 -4.59 -20.57 -2.40
CA MET A 175 -4.00 -19.54 -3.26
C MET A 175 -4.45 -19.65 -4.71
N ILE A 176 -4.50 -20.86 -5.27
CA ILE A 176 -4.97 -21.09 -6.64
C ILE A 176 -6.43 -20.67 -6.76
N VAL A 177 -7.31 -21.09 -5.85
CA VAL A 177 -8.72 -20.68 -5.85
C VAL A 177 -8.85 -19.15 -5.69
N GLY A 178 -8.02 -18.54 -4.85
CA GLY A 178 -7.94 -17.09 -4.70
C GLY A 178 -7.52 -16.34 -5.98
N SER A 179 -6.74 -17.00 -6.84
CA SER A 179 -6.19 -16.43 -8.07
C SER A 179 -7.08 -16.62 -9.30
N PHE A 180 -8.06 -17.52 -9.28
CA PHE A 180 -8.93 -17.81 -10.43
C PHE A 180 -10.41 -17.41 -10.22
N TYR A 181 -10.83 -17.14 -8.97
CA TYR A 181 -12.25 -16.93 -8.63
C TYR A 181 -12.52 -15.64 -7.85
N LYS A 182 -13.71 -15.07 -8.07
CA LYS A 182 -14.21 -13.92 -7.29
C LYS A 182 -14.47 -14.29 -5.81
N LYS A 183 -14.38 -13.34 -4.87
CA LYS A 183 -14.53 -13.58 -3.41
C LYS A 183 -15.84 -14.28 -3.06
N ASN A 184 -16.93 -13.88 -3.71
CA ASN A 184 -18.25 -14.51 -3.58
C ASN A 184 -18.32 -15.93 -4.18
N GLU A 185 -17.39 -16.29 -5.06
CA GLU A 185 -17.30 -17.61 -5.71
C GLU A 185 -16.41 -18.59 -4.96
N GLN A 186 -15.39 -18.09 -4.22
CA GLN A 186 -14.34 -18.89 -3.57
C GLN A 186 -14.88 -19.87 -2.53
N ALA A 187 -15.81 -19.45 -1.66
CA ALA A 187 -16.31 -20.29 -0.56
C ALA A 187 -16.96 -21.59 -1.07
N MET A 188 -17.73 -21.53 -2.16
CA MET A 188 -18.34 -22.72 -2.76
C MET A 188 -17.28 -23.67 -3.34
N ARG A 189 -16.24 -23.12 -4.01
CA ARG A 189 -15.16 -23.95 -4.59
C ARG A 189 -14.33 -24.61 -3.50
N MET A 190 -14.07 -23.91 -2.40
CA MET A 190 -13.46 -24.48 -1.21
C MET A 190 -14.27 -25.67 -0.66
N GLY A 191 -15.59 -25.53 -0.57
CA GLY A 191 -16.48 -26.64 -0.21
C GLY A 191 -16.42 -27.82 -1.17
N ILE A 192 -16.37 -27.58 -2.49
CA ILE A 192 -16.34 -28.64 -3.52
C ILE A 192 -15.10 -29.52 -3.37
N TRP A 193 -13.88 -28.96 -3.37
CA TRP A 193 -12.68 -29.80 -3.26
C TRP A 193 -12.53 -30.40 -1.86
N TYR A 194 -12.97 -29.69 -0.80
CA TYR A 194 -12.92 -30.23 0.56
C TYR A 194 -13.87 -31.41 0.76
N SER A 195 -15.06 -31.40 0.11
CA SER A 195 -16.04 -32.49 0.17
C SER A 195 -15.50 -33.84 -0.31
N CYS A 196 -14.41 -33.83 -1.10
CA CYS A 196 -13.73 -35.03 -1.57
C CYS A 196 -13.16 -35.86 -0.41
N THR A 197 -12.89 -35.27 0.76
CA THR A 197 -12.49 -36.02 1.96
C THR A 197 -13.57 -37.05 2.37
N GLY A 198 -14.84 -36.65 2.30
CA GLY A 198 -15.96 -37.55 2.56
C GLY A 198 -16.16 -38.55 1.43
N TYR A 199 -16.23 -38.09 0.18
CA TYR A 199 -16.52 -38.98 -0.96
C TYR A 199 -15.43 -40.03 -1.19
N VAL A 200 -14.15 -39.72 -0.97
CA VAL A 200 -13.08 -40.72 -1.04
C VAL A 200 -13.21 -41.76 0.05
N SER A 201 -13.80 -41.44 1.20
CA SER A 201 -14.08 -42.42 2.25
C SER A 201 -15.16 -43.46 1.85
N ILE A 202 -15.81 -43.29 0.70
CA ILE A 202 -16.65 -44.32 0.06
C ILE A 202 -15.80 -45.28 -0.78
N ILE A 203 -14.87 -44.73 -1.56
CA ILE A 203 -14.07 -45.49 -2.54
C ILE A 203 -12.92 -46.23 -1.85
N SER A 204 -12.27 -45.56 -0.89
CA SER A 204 -11.10 -46.06 -0.18
C SER A 204 -11.32 -47.43 0.48
N PRO A 205 -12.41 -47.66 1.24
CA PRO A 205 -12.65 -48.97 1.85
C PRO A 205 -12.94 -50.08 0.83
N ILE A 206 -13.49 -49.76 -0.36
CA ILE A 206 -13.74 -50.76 -1.42
C ILE A 206 -12.41 -51.26 -1.99
N ILE A 207 -11.50 -50.33 -2.30
CA ILE A 207 -10.16 -50.65 -2.80
C ILE A 207 -9.41 -51.50 -1.77
N ASN A 208 -9.45 -51.07 -0.50
CA ASN A 208 -8.76 -51.76 0.58
C ASN A 208 -9.43 -53.08 0.98
N TYR A 209 -10.74 -53.24 0.77
CA TYR A 209 -11.42 -54.53 0.87
C TYR A 209 -10.84 -55.54 -0.12
N GLY A 210 -10.62 -55.12 -1.37
CA GLY A 210 -9.97 -55.97 -2.38
C GLY A 210 -8.56 -56.41 -1.98
N PHE A 211 -7.73 -55.47 -1.51
CA PHE A 211 -6.39 -55.80 -1.01
C PHE A 211 -6.40 -56.64 0.28
N GLY A 212 -7.42 -56.45 1.13
CA GLY A 212 -7.63 -57.21 2.35
C GLY A 212 -7.93 -58.69 2.13
N GLN A 213 -8.34 -59.09 0.92
CA GLN A 213 -8.57 -60.49 0.54
C GLN A 213 -7.29 -61.19 0.02
N ILE A 214 -6.22 -60.45 -0.23
CA ILE A 214 -4.97 -61.02 -0.75
C ILE A 214 -4.24 -61.75 0.38
N ASN A 215 -4.22 -63.08 0.26
CA ASN A 215 -3.42 -63.97 1.11
C ASN A 215 -2.06 -64.23 0.45
N GLY A 216 -1.17 -63.24 0.48
CA GLY A 216 0.20 -63.34 -0.06
C GLY A 216 1.26 -63.56 1.03
N GLY A 217 2.53 -63.66 0.63
CA GLY A 217 3.67 -63.83 1.57
C GLY A 217 4.02 -62.60 2.42
N VAL A 218 3.30 -61.48 2.27
CA VAL A 218 3.45 -60.25 3.06
C VAL A 218 2.08 -59.79 3.58
N SER A 219 2.05 -59.17 4.76
CA SER A 219 0.83 -58.69 5.41
C SER A 219 0.00 -57.77 4.51
N SER A 220 -1.33 -57.95 4.48
CA SER A 220 -2.23 -57.32 3.52
C SER A 220 -2.17 -55.78 3.53
N TRP A 221 -1.86 -55.16 4.67
CA TRP A 221 -1.70 -53.71 4.78
C TRP A 221 -0.60 -53.14 3.87
N ARG A 222 0.46 -53.90 3.57
CA ARG A 222 1.56 -53.42 2.72
C ARG A 222 1.12 -53.18 1.28
N TYR A 223 0.25 -54.05 0.74
CA TYR A 223 -0.31 -53.86 -0.61
C TYR A 223 -1.13 -52.58 -0.72
N MET A 224 -1.85 -52.21 0.35
CA MET A 224 -2.62 -50.97 0.39
C MET A 224 -1.71 -49.73 0.23
N TYR A 225 -0.57 -49.69 0.94
CA TYR A 225 0.41 -48.59 0.81
C TYR A 225 1.18 -48.59 -0.51
N TYR A 226 1.49 -49.76 -1.09
CA TYR A 226 2.10 -49.82 -2.41
C TYR A 226 1.18 -49.21 -3.46
N PHE A 227 -0.09 -49.60 -3.46
CA PHE A 227 -1.06 -49.09 -4.42
C PHE A 227 -1.30 -47.60 -4.24
N SER A 228 -1.58 -47.14 -3.02
CA SER A 228 -1.87 -45.73 -2.76
C SER A 228 -0.67 -44.85 -3.09
N GLY A 229 0.53 -45.25 -2.67
CA GLY A 229 1.74 -44.48 -2.95
C GLY A 229 2.10 -44.44 -4.43
N ALA A 230 1.93 -45.55 -5.17
CA ALA A 230 2.16 -45.57 -6.61
C ALA A 230 1.14 -44.68 -7.35
N LEU A 231 -0.13 -44.73 -6.94
CA LEU A 231 -1.18 -43.88 -7.49
C LEU A 231 -0.87 -42.39 -7.25
N THR A 232 -0.43 -42.03 -6.04
CA THR A 232 -0.04 -40.66 -5.68
C THR A 232 1.19 -40.19 -6.46
N ILE A 233 2.20 -41.05 -6.70
CA ILE A 233 3.37 -40.71 -7.53
C ILE A 233 2.95 -40.43 -8.99
N VAL A 234 2.15 -41.33 -9.58
CA VAL A 234 1.66 -41.16 -10.95
C VAL A 234 0.84 -39.89 -11.07
N TRP A 235 -0.04 -39.62 -10.10
CA TRP A 235 -0.82 -38.39 -10.06
C TRP A 235 0.07 -37.16 -9.92
N GLY A 236 1.10 -37.21 -9.06
CA GLY A 236 2.11 -36.16 -8.92
C GLY A 236 2.79 -35.79 -10.23
N ILE A 237 3.14 -36.79 -11.05
CA ILE A 237 3.72 -36.56 -12.40
C ILE A 237 2.68 -35.95 -13.34
N ILE A 238 1.43 -36.43 -13.31
CA ILE A 238 0.33 -35.89 -14.13
C ILE A 238 0.05 -34.42 -13.80
N LEU A 239 0.18 -34.01 -12.52
CA LEU A 239 -0.07 -32.65 -12.08
C LEU A 239 0.78 -31.61 -12.82
N VAL A 240 2.02 -31.92 -13.23
CA VAL A 240 2.86 -31.00 -14.03
C VAL A 240 2.18 -30.57 -15.33
N PHE A 241 1.39 -31.47 -15.92
CA PHE A 241 0.77 -31.25 -17.23
C PHE A 241 -0.64 -30.70 -17.13
N VAL A 242 -1.38 -31.04 -16.07
CA VAL A 242 -2.81 -30.76 -15.96
C VAL A 242 -3.12 -29.56 -15.06
N LEU A 243 -2.31 -29.28 -14.03
CA LEU A 243 -2.54 -28.17 -13.11
C LEU A 243 -2.15 -26.83 -13.77
N PRO A 244 -3.09 -25.89 -14.00
CA PRO A 244 -2.76 -24.61 -14.58
C PRO A 244 -1.95 -23.74 -13.59
N PRO A 245 -0.89 -23.05 -14.06
CA PRO A 245 0.02 -22.28 -13.21
C PRO A 245 -0.62 -21.02 -12.60
N ASP A 246 -1.29 -20.21 -13.41
CA ASP A 246 -1.90 -18.92 -13.03
C ASP A 246 -2.85 -18.46 -14.16
N PRO A 247 -3.75 -17.50 -13.91
CA PRO A 247 -4.73 -17.03 -14.89
C PRO A 247 -4.10 -16.45 -16.18
N VAL A 248 -2.85 -16.00 -16.14
CA VAL A 248 -2.15 -15.41 -17.31
C VAL A 248 -1.57 -16.50 -18.20
N ARG A 249 -0.84 -17.47 -17.62
CA ARG A 249 -0.17 -18.57 -18.34
C ARG A 249 -1.06 -19.80 -18.56
N ALA A 250 -2.31 -19.78 -18.11
CA ALA A 250 -3.23 -20.91 -18.28
C ALA A 250 -3.48 -21.24 -19.77
N LYS A 251 -3.30 -22.53 -20.12
CA LYS A 251 -3.49 -23.06 -21.48
C LYS A 251 -4.96 -23.32 -21.80
N GLY A 252 -5.36 -23.10 -23.06
CA GLY A 252 -6.68 -23.43 -23.59
C GLY A 252 -7.80 -22.47 -23.17
N PHE A 253 -7.47 -21.19 -22.94
CA PHE A 253 -8.39 -20.06 -22.94
C PHE A 253 -8.11 -19.22 -24.20
N SER A 254 -9.16 -18.75 -24.85
CA SER A 254 -9.04 -17.77 -25.95
C SER A 254 -8.58 -16.41 -25.43
N GLU A 255 -8.16 -15.52 -26.32
CA GLU A 255 -7.69 -14.18 -25.96
C GLU A 255 -8.78 -13.38 -25.22
N ARG A 256 -10.03 -13.39 -25.73
CA ARG A 256 -11.21 -12.79 -25.06
C ARG A 256 -11.48 -13.42 -23.69
N GLU A 257 -11.45 -14.74 -23.58
CA GLU A 257 -11.65 -15.43 -22.30
C GLU A 257 -10.55 -15.10 -21.28
N ARG A 258 -9.30 -14.93 -21.73
CA ARG A 258 -8.17 -14.56 -20.87
C ARG A 258 -8.26 -13.11 -20.41
N TYR A 259 -8.65 -12.20 -21.31
CA TYR A 259 -8.96 -10.82 -20.95
C TYR A 259 -10.04 -10.77 -19.86
N ILE A 260 -11.20 -11.42 -20.08
CA ILE A 260 -12.29 -11.46 -19.10
C ILE A 260 -11.83 -12.10 -17.78
N LEU A 261 -11.01 -13.16 -17.82
CA LEU A 261 -10.47 -13.82 -16.63
C LEU A 261 -9.60 -12.87 -15.79
N VAL A 262 -8.73 -12.07 -16.41
CA VAL A 262 -7.86 -11.13 -15.69
C VAL A 262 -8.64 -9.88 -15.26
N ALA A 263 -9.46 -9.31 -16.15
CA ALA A 263 -10.25 -8.11 -15.89
C ALA A 263 -11.26 -8.31 -14.75
N ARG A 264 -11.95 -9.46 -14.70
CA ARG A 264 -12.93 -9.77 -13.64
C ARG A 264 -12.30 -10.00 -12.26
N LEU A 265 -10.99 -10.26 -12.19
CA LEU A 265 -10.26 -10.40 -10.93
C LEU A 265 -9.79 -9.04 -10.41
N LYS A 266 -9.67 -8.03 -11.27
CA LYS A 266 -9.43 -6.63 -10.88
C LYS A 266 -10.52 -6.10 -9.95
N THR A 267 -11.79 -6.40 -10.24
CA THR A 267 -12.93 -6.05 -9.35
C THR A 267 -12.86 -6.73 -7.98
N ASN A 268 -12.09 -7.80 -7.87
CA ASN A 268 -12.02 -8.60 -6.66
C ASN A 268 -11.08 -7.99 -5.61
N ASN A 269 -10.20 -7.09 -6.05
CA ASN A 269 -9.17 -6.39 -5.26
C ASN A 269 -8.62 -7.23 -4.11
N SER A 270 -8.32 -8.50 -4.42
CA SER A 270 -7.50 -9.37 -3.60
C SER A 270 -6.12 -8.74 -3.68
N GLY A 271 -5.75 -8.01 -2.61
CA GLY A 271 -4.63 -7.07 -2.58
C GLY A 271 -3.46 -7.54 -3.43
N VAL A 272 -2.97 -6.61 -4.26
CA VAL A 272 -1.66 -6.69 -4.91
C VAL A 272 -0.71 -7.34 -3.92
N ARG A 273 -0.03 -8.41 -4.35
CA ARG A 273 0.77 -9.28 -3.48
C ARG A 273 1.77 -8.41 -2.72
N ASN A 274 1.43 -8.06 -1.48
CA ASN A 274 2.29 -7.22 -0.68
C ASN A 274 3.31 -8.14 0.00
N THR A 275 4.57 -8.04 -0.41
CA THR A 275 5.67 -8.84 0.13
C THR A 275 6.12 -8.36 1.51
N HIS A 276 5.58 -7.24 2.01
CA HIS A 276 5.96 -6.66 3.30
C HIS A 276 4.99 -7.07 4.42
N LEU A 277 5.50 -7.80 5.42
CA LEU A 277 4.79 -8.13 6.65
C LEU A 277 4.64 -6.88 7.52
N LYS A 278 3.39 -6.44 7.77
CA LYS A 278 3.10 -5.33 8.68
C LYS A 278 2.93 -5.84 10.11
N VAL A 279 3.96 -5.72 10.95
CA VAL A 279 3.96 -6.19 12.35
C VAL A 279 2.80 -5.61 13.17
N ALA A 280 2.40 -4.35 12.92
CA ALA A 280 1.25 -3.74 13.59
C ALA A 280 -0.07 -4.51 13.35
N GLN A 281 -0.30 -5.04 12.14
CA GLN A 281 -1.50 -5.84 11.84
C GLN A 281 -1.45 -7.22 12.54
N ILE A 282 -0.26 -7.74 12.81
CA ILE A 282 -0.07 -8.99 13.57
C ILE A 282 -0.48 -8.76 15.03
N TRP A 283 0.04 -7.71 15.67
CA TRP A 283 -0.34 -7.38 17.05
C TRP A 283 -1.83 -7.08 17.18
N GLU A 284 -2.40 -6.37 16.22
CA GLU A 284 -3.84 -6.10 16.23
C GLU A 284 -4.69 -7.39 16.15
N LEU A 285 -4.25 -8.36 15.34
CA LEU A 285 -4.91 -9.67 15.22
C LEU A 285 -4.79 -10.47 16.53
N LEU A 286 -3.60 -10.51 17.12
CA LEU A 286 -3.35 -11.24 18.36
C LEU A 286 -4.14 -10.66 19.53
N LEU A 287 -4.45 -9.37 19.50
CA LEU A 287 -5.33 -8.69 20.46
C LEU A 287 -6.82 -8.72 20.05
N ASP A 288 -7.20 -9.39 18.97
CA ASP A 288 -8.58 -9.51 18.52
C ASP A 288 -9.27 -10.74 19.16
N PRO A 289 -10.29 -10.57 20.03
CA PRO A 289 -11.00 -11.70 20.62
C PRO A 289 -11.71 -12.56 19.56
N LYS A 290 -12.04 -12.00 18.38
CA LYS A 290 -12.63 -12.74 17.26
C LYS A 290 -11.66 -13.81 16.74
N PHE A 291 -10.36 -13.49 16.69
CA PHE A 291 -9.31 -14.40 16.23
C PHE A 291 -9.18 -15.63 17.15
N TRP A 292 -9.04 -15.41 18.46
CA TRP A 292 -8.90 -16.49 19.43
C TRP A 292 -10.17 -17.35 19.54
N THR A 293 -11.34 -16.75 19.33
CA THR A 293 -12.61 -17.50 19.28
C THR A 293 -12.62 -18.46 18.10
N VAL A 294 -12.28 -17.99 16.89
CA VAL A 294 -12.22 -18.84 15.68
C VAL A 294 -11.13 -19.91 15.80
N PHE A 295 -9.96 -19.55 16.33
CA PHE A 295 -8.88 -20.49 16.64
C PHE A 295 -9.36 -21.60 17.57
N SER A 296 -10.05 -21.22 18.66
CA SER A 296 -10.57 -22.17 19.65
C SER A 296 -11.66 -23.08 19.07
N ILE A 297 -12.56 -22.54 18.24
CA ILE A 297 -13.54 -23.36 17.53
C ILE A 297 -12.82 -24.39 16.65
N ALA A 298 -11.82 -23.99 15.87
CA ALA A 298 -11.08 -24.91 15.00
C ALA A 298 -10.34 -25.99 15.80
N PHE A 299 -9.64 -25.60 16.87
CA PHE A 299 -8.93 -26.52 17.76
C PHE A 299 -9.86 -27.55 18.38
N LEU A 300 -10.93 -27.10 19.04
CA LEU A 300 -11.86 -27.98 19.75
C LEU A 300 -12.67 -28.85 18.78
N SER A 301 -13.10 -28.31 17.65
CA SER A 301 -13.83 -29.08 16.62
C SER A 301 -12.97 -30.21 16.06
N MET A 302 -11.68 -29.97 15.85
CA MET A 302 -10.80 -30.97 15.23
C MET A 302 -10.37 -32.10 16.15
N ILE A 303 -10.58 -31.97 17.47
CA ILE A 303 -10.46 -33.11 18.40
C ILE A 303 -11.43 -34.22 18.02
N ALA A 304 -12.65 -33.86 17.60
CA ALA A 304 -13.66 -34.81 17.14
C ALA A 304 -13.29 -35.56 15.85
N ASN A 305 -12.30 -35.06 15.09
CA ASN A 305 -11.81 -35.75 13.89
C ASN A 305 -11.03 -37.03 14.20
N ALA A 306 -10.48 -37.16 15.42
CA ALA A 306 -9.71 -38.32 15.83
C ALA A 306 -10.49 -39.65 15.73
N PRO A 307 -11.67 -39.79 16.36
CA PRO A 307 -12.46 -41.02 16.22
C PRO A 307 -12.85 -41.27 14.76
N ILE A 308 -13.20 -40.21 14.00
CA ILE A 308 -13.62 -40.28 12.60
C ILE A 308 -12.51 -40.86 11.70
N SER A 309 -11.31 -40.28 11.75
CA SER A 309 -10.24 -40.60 10.81
C SER A 309 -9.37 -41.78 11.28
N THR A 310 -9.15 -41.93 12.59
CA THR A 310 -8.14 -42.86 13.13
C THR A 310 -8.76 -44.14 13.71
N PHE A 311 -9.98 -44.06 14.24
CA PHE A 311 -10.57 -45.16 15.03
C PHE A 311 -11.87 -45.73 14.48
N VAL A 312 -12.59 -45.09 13.55
CA VAL A 312 -13.86 -45.61 12.97
C VAL A 312 -13.81 -47.11 12.62
N PRO A 313 -12.84 -47.61 11.83
CA PRO A 313 -12.81 -49.04 11.50
C PRO A 313 -12.60 -49.92 12.74
N ILE A 314 -11.83 -49.46 13.72
CA ILE A 314 -11.59 -50.15 14.99
C ILE A 314 -12.86 -50.16 15.85
N ILE A 315 -13.61 -49.05 15.87
CA ILE A 315 -14.89 -48.91 16.59
C ILE A 315 -15.93 -49.85 15.97
N ILE A 316 -16.08 -49.86 14.64
CA ILE A 316 -17.03 -50.75 13.95
C ILE A 316 -16.64 -52.22 14.18
N HIS A 317 -15.36 -52.56 14.13
CA HIS A 317 -14.90 -53.91 14.49
C HIS A 317 -15.20 -54.25 15.96
N GLY A 318 -15.11 -53.27 16.86
CA GLY A 318 -15.49 -53.39 18.26
C GLY A 318 -16.96 -53.72 18.50
N PHE A 319 -17.85 -53.48 17.52
CA PHE A 319 -19.26 -53.89 17.57
C PHE A 319 -19.48 -55.37 17.24
N GLY A 320 -18.43 -56.12 16.87
CA GLY A 320 -18.49 -57.55 16.55
C GLY A 320 -18.56 -57.86 15.05
N PHE A 321 -18.34 -56.87 14.17
CA PHE A 321 -18.23 -57.10 12.73
C PHE A 321 -16.83 -57.63 12.35
N SER A 322 -16.74 -58.41 11.27
CA SER A 322 -15.45 -58.87 10.73
C SER A 322 -14.63 -57.72 10.15
N THR A 323 -13.30 -57.86 10.10
CA THR A 323 -12.36 -56.84 9.58
C THR A 323 -12.77 -56.30 8.20
N LEU A 324 -13.13 -57.21 7.28
CA LEU A 324 -13.58 -56.88 5.93
C LEU A 324 -14.93 -56.15 5.91
N ASN A 325 -15.90 -56.60 6.71
CA ASN A 325 -17.22 -55.94 6.79
C ASN A 325 -17.12 -54.57 7.47
N SER A 326 -16.26 -54.42 8.47
CA SER A 326 -16.00 -53.15 9.15
C SER A 326 -15.49 -52.07 8.20
N LEU A 327 -14.69 -52.42 7.18
CA LEU A 327 -14.29 -51.48 6.12
C LEU A 327 -15.48 -51.02 5.28
N LEU A 328 -16.29 -51.96 4.77
CA LEU A 328 -17.43 -51.62 3.90
C LEU A 328 -18.49 -50.77 4.63
N LEU A 329 -18.68 -51.02 5.92
CA LEU A 329 -19.57 -50.22 6.76
C LEU A 329 -19.08 -48.77 6.97
N MET A 330 -17.87 -48.40 6.53
CA MET A 330 -17.43 -47.00 6.52
C MET A 330 -18.03 -46.17 5.37
N MET A 331 -18.53 -46.83 4.32
CA MET A 331 -19.01 -46.12 3.12
C MET A 331 -20.15 -45.12 3.39
N PRO A 332 -21.18 -45.44 4.21
CA PRO A 332 -22.23 -44.47 4.54
C PRO A 332 -21.71 -43.26 5.31
N CYS A 333 -20.72 -43.47 6.19
CA CYS A 333 -20.04 -42.39 6.92
C CYS A 333 -19.38 -41.41 5.93
N GLY A 334 -18.70 -41.92 4.90
CA GLY A 334 -18.11 -41.11 3.83
C GLY A 334 -19.14 -40.33 3.01
N ALA A 335 -20.23 -40.98 2.61
CA ALA A 335 -21.31 -40.33 1.85
C ALA A 335 -21.98 -39.20 2.63
N TYR A 336 -22.26 -39.43 3.92
CA TYR A 336 -22.80 -38.41 4.80
C TYR A 336 -21.82 -37.25 4.98
N ALA A 337 -20.55 -37.54 5.29
CA ALA A 337 -19.51 -36.54 5.45
C ALA A 337 -19.36 -35.65 4.22
N GLY A 338 -19.22 -36.24 3.03
CA GLY A 338 -19.02 -35.49 1.77
C GLY A 338 -20.25 -34.64 1.43
N THR A 339 -21.45 -35.20 1.61
CA THR A 339 -22.69 -34.48 1.34
C THR A 339 -22.89 -33.30 2.29
N LEU A 340 -22.64 -33.44 3.59
CA LEU A 340 -22.71 -32.32 4.53
C LEU A 340 -21.66 -31.25 4.26
N GLN A 341 -20.43 -31.66 3.93
CA GLN A 341 -19.35 -30.75 3.58
C GLN A 341 -19.63 -29.93 2.31
N LEU A 342 -20.50 -30.41 1.42
CA LEU A 342 -20.96 -29.65 0.26
C LEU A 342 -22.23 -28.84 0.58
N LEU A 343 -23.18 -29.44 1.30
CA LEU A 343 -24.48 -28.84 1.63
C LEU A 343 -24.33 -27.62 2.53
N PHE A 344 -23.48 -27.67 3.56
CA PHE A 344 -23.37 -26.59 4.54
C PHE A 344 -22.76 -25.33 3.92
N PRO A 345 -21.64 -25.39 3.17
CA PRO A 345 -21.17 -24.26 2.37
C PRO A 345 -22.19 -23.76 1.34
N TYR A 346 -22.96 -24.65 0.71
CA TYR A 346 -24.03 -24.25 -0.21
C TYR A 346 -25.16 -23.49 0.51
N LEU A 347 -25.58 -23.93 1.69
CA LEU A 347 -26.56 -23.22 2.52
C LEU A 347 -26.00 -21.89 3.04
N ALA A 348 -24.71 -21.83 3.35
CA ALA A 348 -23.99 -20.61 3.72
C ALA A 348 -23.85 -19.61 2.57
N TYR A 349 -23.85 -20.11 1.34
CA TYR A 349 -23.85 -19.31 0.12
C TYR A 349 -25.25 -18.82 -0.24
N LYS A 350 -26.27 -19.68 -0.12
CA LYS A 350 -27.65 -19.38 -0.50
C LYS A 350 -28.37 -18.44 0.47
N PHE A 351 -28.14 -18.59 1.77
CA PHE A 351 -28.81 -17.80 2.81
C PHE A 351 -27.83 -16.87 3.51
N ARG A 352 -28.17 -15.57 3.56
CA ARG A 352 -27.32 -14.55 4.17
C ARG A 352 -27.36 -14.64 5.70
N ASN A 353 -26.24 -14.36 6.36
CA ASN A 353 -26.11 -14.28 7.82
C ASN A 353 -26.42 -15.57 8.62
N ASN A 354 -26.31 -16.76 8.02
CA ASN A 354 -26.59 -18.04 8.69
C ASN A 354 -25.33 -18.85 9.11
N ARG A 355 -24.12 -18.39 8.74
CA ARG A 355 -22.88 -19.21 8.79
C ARG A 355 -22.60 -19.77 10.19
N SER A 356 -22.73 -18.97 11.24
CA SER A 356 -22.47 -19.40 12.62
C SER A 356 -23.48 -20.44 13.12
N TYR A 357 -24.74 -20.36 12.69
CA TYR A 357 -25.75 -21.38 13.03
C TYR A 357 -25.45 -22.72 12.36
N LEU A 358 -24.95 -22.70 11.12
CA LEU A 358 -24.54 -23.94 10.44
C LEU A 358 -23.37 -24.61 11.15
N VAL A 359 -22.41 -23.85 11.67
CA VAL A 359 -21.33 -24.38 12.52
C VAL A 359 -21.91 -25.01 13.79
N PHE A 360 -22.83 -24.31 14.49
CA PHE A 360 -23.49 -24.85 15.68
C PHE A 360 -24.24 -26.16 15.39
N ILE A 361 -25.04 -26.21 14.33
CA ILE A 361 -25.81 -27.41 13.93
C ILE A 361 -24.87 -28.59 13.64
N ALA A 362 -23.75 -28.35 12.93
CA ALA A 362 -22.73 -29.38 12.68
C ALA A 362 -22.14 -29.95 13.99
N GLN A 363 -21.86 -29.08 14.96
CA GLN A 363 -21.36 -29.51 16.27
C GLN A 363 -22.42 -30.33 17.02
N MET A 364 -23.69 -29.90 17.01
CA MET A 364 -24.77 -30.64 17.66
C MET A 364 -24.98 -32.03 17.05
N GLY A 365 -24.83 -32.17 15.72
CA GLY A 365 -24.82 -33.49 15.07
C GLY A 365 -23.71 -34.40 15.58
N THR A 366 -22.52 -33.84 15.83
CA THR A 366 -21.36 -34.56 16.38
C THR A 366 -21.56 -34.91 17.86
N VAL A 367 -22.14 -34.01 18.65
CA VAL A 367 -22.51 -34.25 20.05
C VAL A 367 -23.53 -35.39 20.16
N LEU A 368 -24.58 -35.37 19.34
CA LEU A 368 -25.56 -36.44 19.29
C LEU A 368 -24.90 -37.78 18.96
N ALA A 369 -24.05 -37.80 17.93
CA ALA A 369 -23.29 -39.00 17.55
C ALA A 369 -22.43 -39.54 18.70
N ALA A 370 -21.66 -38.68 19.36
CA ALA A 370 -20.77 -39.06 20.45
C ALA A 370 -21.54 -39.52 21.71
N LEU A 371 -22.67 -38.88 22.04
CA LEU A 371 -23.56 -39.30 23.12
C LEU A 371 -24.16 -40.68 22.86
N LEU A 372 -24.61 -40.93 21.62
CA LEU A 372 -25.13 -42.25 21.23
C LEU A 372 -24.04 -43.32 21.34
N LEU A 373 -22.81 -43.04 20.89
CA LEU A 373 -21.69 -43.98 21.00
C LEU A 373 -21.24 -44.24 22.45
N TRP A 374 -21.38 -43.24 23.33
CA TRP A 374 -21.02 -43.37 24.74
C TRP A 374 -22.10 -44.09 25.57
N LEU A 375 -23.39 -43.74 25.39
CA LEU A 375 -24.46 -44.16 26.29
C LEU A 375 -25.19 -45.44 25.86
N LEU A 376 -25.22 -45.78 24.56
CA LEU A 376 -25.96 -46.96 24.10
C LEU A 376 -25.28 -48.28 24.52
N PRO A 377 -26.07 -49.35 24.73
CA PRO A 377 -25.52 -50.69 24.93
C PRO A 377 -24.93 -51.22 23.61
N LEU A 378 -23.86 -52.01 23.69
CA LEU A 378 -23.21 -52.65 22.52
C LEU A 378 -24.14 -53.59 21.73
N SER A 379 -25.24 -54.03 22.34
CA SER A 379 -26.29 -54.82 21.68
C SER A 379 -27.09 -54.02 20.65
N ALA A 380 -27.14 -52.69 20.74
CA ALA A 380 -27.88 -51.81 19.84
C ALA A 380 -27.05 -51.45 18.59
N THR A 381 -26.52 -52.45 17.89
CA THR A 381 -25.56 -52.28 16.78
C THR A 381 -26.05 -51.37 15.66
N GLY A 382 -27.34 -51.39 15.31
CA GLY A 382 -27.92 -50.50 14.30
C GLY A 382 -27.88 -49.02 14.70
N ALA A 383 -28.17 -48.70 15.96
CA ALA A 383 -28.12 -47.33 16.48
C ALA A 383 -26.67 -46.84 16.63
N LEU A 384 -25.76 -47.72 17.03
CA LEU A 384 -24.33 -47.43 17.08
C LEU A 384 -23.73 -47.16 15.68
N LEU A 385 -24.12 -47.94 14.67
CA LEU A 385 -23.73 -47.69 13.27
C LEU A 385 -24.28 -46.34 12.77
N PHE A 386 -25.55 -46.04 13.05
CA PHE A 386 -26.12 -44.73 12.74
C PHE A 386 -25.30 -43.60 13.38
N ALA A 387 -24.93 -43.74 14.66
CA ALA A 387 -24.11 -42.77 15.37
C ALA A 387 -22.73 -42.60 14.71
N VAL A 388 -22.06 -43.68 14.27
CA VAL A 388 -20.81 -43.59 13.50
C VAL A 388 -21.00 -42.82 12.19
N TYR A 389 -22.15 -42.98 11.51
CA TYR A 389 -22.40 -42.33 10.22
C TYR A 389 -22.62 -40.82 10.34
N ILE A 390 -23.24 -40.37 11.44
CA ILE A 390 -23.48 -38.93 11.69
C ILE A 390 -22.33 -38.23 12.42
N LEU A 391 -21.40 -38.97 13.01
CA LEU A 391 -20.20 -38.45 13.69
C LEU A 391 -19.40 -37.40 12.88
N PRO A 392 -19.16 -37.56 11.55
CA PRO A 392 -18.42 -36.57 10.76
C PRO A 392 -19.18 -35.27 10.44
N SER A 393 -20.28 -34.97 11.13
CA SER A 393 -21.01 -33.70 10.99
C SER A 393 -20.11 -32.47 11.20
N VAL A 394 -19.10 -32.57 12.08
CA VAL A 394 -18.10 -31.53 12.34
C VAL A 394 -17.38 -31.04 11.08
N GLY A 395 -17.18 -31.90 10.07
CA GLY A 395 -16.50 -31.55 8.82
C GLY A 395 -17.25 -30.46 8.03
N GLY A 396 -18.58 -30.50 8.02
CA GLY A 396 -19.40 -29.48 7.37
C GLY A 396 -19.32 -28.12 8.08
N GLY A 397 -19.26 -28.13 9.42
CA GLY A 397 -19.06 -26.93 10.22
C GLY A 397 -17.69 -26.29 9.96
N TYR A 398 -16.62 -27.09 9.90
CA TYR A 398 -15.28 -26.60 9.60
C TYR A 398 -15.18 -25.98 8.20
N ALA A 399 -15.82 -26.58 7.20
CA ALA A 399 -15.88 -26.02 5.84
C ALA A 399 -16.50 -24.62 5.80
N VAL A 400 -17.57 -24.39 6.57
CA VAL A 400 -18.19 -23.06 6.72
C VAL A 400 -17.28 -22.11 7.50
N LEU A 401 -16.60 -22.59 8.54
CA LEU A 401 -15.69 -21.80 9.38
C LEU A 401 -14.53 -21.21 8.57
N MET A 402 -13.91 -21.99 7.67
CA MET A 402 -12.84 -21.51 6.77
C MET A 402 -13.28 -20.27 5.98
N GLY A 403 -14.46 -20.33 5.35
CA GLY A 403 -15.01 -19.18 4.61
C GLY A 403 -15.52 -18.04 5.51
N HIS A 404 -15.94 -18.34 6.73
CA HIS A 404 -16.44 -17.34 7.67
C HIS A 404 -15.33 -16.42 8.20
N GLN A 405 -14.14 -16.95 8.43
CA GLN A 405 -13.00 -16.18 8.90
C GLN A 405 -12.46 -15.20 7.84
N ILE A 406 -12.30 -15.69 6.59
CA ILE A 406 -11.81 -14.87 5.47
C ILE A 406 -12.73 -13.67 5.22
N ALA A 407 -14.04 -13.85 5.40
CA ALA A 407 -15.03 -12.80 5.18
C ALA A 407 -15.06 -11.72 6.27
N ASN A 408 -14.59 -12.02 7.49
CA ASN A 408 -14.68 -11.12 8.65
C ASN A 408 -13.34 -10.46 9.03
N THR A 409 -12.27 -10.71 8.27
CA THR A 409 -10.94 -10.17 8.55
C THR A 409 -10.52 -9.26 7.39
N ALA A 410 -10.20 -8.00 7.68
CA ALA A 410 -9.69 -7.03 6.70
C ALA A 410 -8.18 -6.78 6.89
N GLY A 411 -7.48 -6.34 5.83
CA GLY A 411 -6.01 -6.18 5.81
C GLY A 411 -5.27 -7.42 5.28
N TYR A 412 -4.24 -7.23 4.46
CA TYR A 412 -3.52 -8.33 3.79
C TYR A 412 -2.70 -9.19 4.78
N THR A 413 -1.87 -8.54 5.62
CA THR A 413 -1.08 -9.26 6.65
C THR A 413 -2.03 -9.90 7.69
N LYS A 414 -3.05 -9.15 8.15
CA LYS A 414 -4.04 -9.65 9.11
C LYS A 414 -4.77 -10.90 8.61
N ARG A 415 -5.25 -10.92 7.36
CA ARG A 415 -5.94 -12.09 6.75
C ARG A 415 -5.04 -13.32 6.62
N SER A 416 -3.78 -13.12 6.20
CA SER A 416 -2.81 -14.21 6.06
C SER A 416 -2.48 -14.87 7.39
N VAL A 417 -2.16 -14.06 8.41
CA VAL A 417 -1.85 -14.56 9.77
C VAL A 417 -3.10 -15.17 10.41
N ALA A 418 -4.29 -14.61 10.20
CA ALA A 418 -5.54 -15.17 10.70
C ALA A 418 -5.75 -16.58 10.12
N SER A 419 -5.66 -16.73 8.80
CA SER A 419 -5.83 -18.03 8.12
C SER A 419 -4.81 -19.06 8.60
N SER A 420 -3.56 -18.61 8.84
CA SER A 420 -2.50 -19.45 9.43
C SER A 420 -2.86 -19.90 10.85
N GLY A 421 -3.42 -19.02 11.69
CA GLY A 421 -3.90 -19.36 13.03
C GLY A 421 -5.00 -20.43 13.03
N LEU A 422 -6.00 -20.31 12.14
CA LEU A 422 -7.04 -21.34 11.99
C LEU A 422 -6.43 -22.70 11.62
N TYR A 423 -5.43 -22.69 10.75
CA TYR A 423 -4.74 -23.88 10.31
C TYR A 423 -3.92 -24.54 11.44
N ILE A 424 -3.26 -23.73 12.27
CA ILE A 424 -2.58 -24.19 13.48
C ILE A 424 -3.60 -24.81 14.44
N GLY A 425 -4.74 -24.17 14.67
CA GLY A 425 -5.82 -24.71 15.48
C GLY A 425 -6.30 -26.08 14.96
N TYR A 426 -6.49 -26.20 13.64
CA TYR A 426 -6.83 -27.47 13.00
C TYR A 426 -5.81 -28.57 13.27
N CYS A 427 -4.52 -28.27 13.10
CA CYS A 427 -3.45 -29.25 13.31
C CYS A 427 -3.31 -29.64 14.79
N LEU A 428 -3.40 -28.68 15.72
CA LEU A 428 -3.35 -28.92 17.15
C LEU A 428 -4.52 -29.80 17.62
N GLY A 429 -5.73 -29.56 17.13
CA GLY A 429 -6.89 -30.38 17.47
C GLY A 429 -6.73 -31.82 17.00
N ASN A 430 -6.22 -32.00 15.77
CA ASN A 430 -5.91 -33.31 15.22
C ASN A 430 -4.69 -34.01 15.86
N PHE A 431 -3.78 -33.25 16.46
CA PHE A 431 -2.68 -33.78 17.25
C PHE A 431 -3.17 -34.28 18.62
N VAL A 432 -4.01 -33.48 19.30
CA VAL A 432 -4.54 -33.81 20.64
C VAL A 432 -5.58 -34.92 20.59
N GLY A 433 -6.47 -34.91 19.59
CA GLY A 433 -7.62 -35.82 19.54
C GLY A 433 -7.28 -37.31 19.66
N PRO A 434 -6.32 -37.86 18.88
CA PRO A 434 -5.98 -39.28 18.98
C PRO A 434 -5.46 -39.68 20.36
N LEU A 435 -4.79 -38.77 21.07
CA LEU A 435 -4.24 -39.01 22.42
C LEU A 435 -5.33 -39.19 23.48
N CYS A 436 -6.56 -38.75 23.20
CA CYS A 436 -7.72 -38.96 24.07
C CYS A 436 -8.31 -40.38 23.96
N PHE A 437 -7.94 -41.15 22.94
CA PHE A 437 -8.44 -42.51 22.71
C PHE A 437 -7.35 -43.52 23.06
N LYS A 438 -7.47 -44.10 24.26
CA LYS A 438 -6.51 -45.07 24.78
C LYS A 438 -6.97 -46.50 24.53
N LYS A 439 -6.00 -47.41 24.41
CA LYS A 439 -6.27 -48.84 24.21
C LYS A 439 -7.07 -49.45 25.38
N GLY A 440 -6.79 -49.02 26.62
CA GLY A 440 -7.43 -49.55 27.82
C GLY A 440 -8.95 -49.32 27.88
N ASP A 441 -9.44 -48.35 27.10
CA ASP A 441 -10.85 -47.96 27.09
C ASP A 441 -11.64 -48.69 25.98
N ALA A 442 -10.98 -49.46 25.11
CA ALA A 442 -11.64 -50.24 24.08
C ALA A 442 -12.54 -51.35 24.69
N PRO A 443 -13.69 -51.69 24.09
CA PRO A 443 -14.21 -51.23 22.80
C PRO A 443 -15.05 -49.94 22.85
N ARG A 444 -15.38 -49.42 24.05
CA ARG A 444 -16.30 -48.28 24.19
C ARG A 444 -15.64 -46.92 24.03
N PHE A 445 -14.36 -46.79 24.36
CA PHE A 445 -13.61 -45.53 24.37
C PHE A 445 -14.33 -44.39 25.12
N GLU A 446 -14.91 -44.70 26.30
CA GLU A 446 -15.76 -43.76 27.05
C GLU A 446 -15.07 -42.40 27.31
N PRO A 447 -13.81 -42.33 27.80
CA PRO A 447 -13.14 -41.05 28.04
C PRO A 447 -12.94 -40.24 26.75
N GLY A 448 -12.64 -40.91 25.64
CA GLY A 448 -12.47 -40.28 24.34
C GLY A 448 -13.77 -39.61 23.85
N PHE A 449 -14.91 -40.30 23.95
CA PHE A 449 -16.20 -39.73 23.57
C PHE A 449 -16.68 -38.63 24.52
N ILE A 450 -16.41 -38.71 25.82
CA ILE A 450 -16.68 -37.61 26.77
C ILE A 450 -15.93 -36.34 26.33
N VAL A 451 -14.64 -36.47 25.99
CA VAL A 451 -13.86 -35.33 25.49
C VAL A 451 -14.48 -34.78 24.21
N VAL A 452 -14.89 -35.62 23.25
CA VAL A 452 -15.55 -35.17 22.01
C VAL A 452 -16.86 -34.43 22.29
N VAL A 453 -17.69 -34.91 23.23
CA VAL A 453 -18.93 -34.23 23.63
C VAL A 453 -18.64 -32.85 24.21
N VAL A 454 -17.76 -32.78 25.22
CA VAL A 454 -17.44 -31.51 25.90
C VAL A 454 -16.84 -30.51 24.91
N THR A 455 -15.84 -30.93 24.13
CA THR A 455 -15.16 -30.05 23.16
C THR A 455 -16.10 -29.58 22.04
N SER A 456 -16.99 -30.45 21.54
CA SER A 456 -17.97 -30.08 20.49
C SER A 456 -19.06 -29.14 21.02
N ILE A 457 -19.53 -29.33 22.27
CA ILE A 457 -20.47 -28.39 22.92
C ILE A 457 -19.83 -27.02 23.07
N ILE A 458 -18.59 -26.96 23.60
CA ILE A 458 -17.86 -25.70 23.76
C ILE A 458 -17.64 -25.04 22.40
N ALA A 459 -17.21 -25.79 21.38
CA ALA A 459 -17.04 -25.27 20.02
C ALA A 459 -18.34 -24.72 19.42
N GLY A 460 -19.48 -25.41 19.65
CA GLY A 460 -20.80 -24.94 19.23
C GLY A 460 -21.19 -23.64 19.94
N LEU A 461 -21.06 -23.57 21.27
CA LEU A 461 -21.34 -22.36 22.04
C LEU A 461 -20.44 -21.21 21.62
N LEU A 462 -19.14 -21.46 21.39
CA LEU A 462 -18.21 -20.45 20.89
C LEU A 462 -18.61 -19.93 19.50
N ALA A 463 -19.22 -20.75 18.64
CA ALA A 463 -19.75 -20.28 17.36
C ALA A 463 -20.92 -19.27 17.56
N LEU A 464 -21.75 -19.48 18.58
CA LEU A 464 -22.80 -18.52 18.96
C LEU A 464 -22.21 -17.27 19.63
N VAL A 465 -21.18 -17.41 20.48
CA VAL A 465 -20.44 -16.28 21.05
C VAL A 465 -19.79 -15.45 19.95
N TYR A 466 -19.15 -16.09 18.96
CA TYR A 466 -18.57 -15.42 17.80
C TYR A 466 -19.62 -14.61 17.04
N ARG A 467 -20.83 -15.17 16.86
CA ARG A 467 -21.96 -14.44 16.29
C ARG A 467 -22.34 -13.23 17.14
N GLY A 468 -22.45 -13.41 18.46
CA GLY A 468 -22.73 -12.33 19.40
C GLY A 468 -21.68 -11.21 19.33
N LEU A 469 -20.40 -11.55 19.25
CA LEU A 469 -19.30 -10.60 19.05
C LEU A 469 -19.41 -9.86 17.72
N CYS A 470 -19.76 -10.55 16.63
CA CYS A 470 -19.97 -9.92 15.33
C CYS A 470 -21.20 -8.99 15.36
N MET A 471 -22.31 -9.41 15.96
CA MET A 471 -23.51 -8.59 16.10
C MET A 471 -23.27 -7.37 17.00
N TRP A 472 -22.52 -7.54 18.09
CA TRP A 472 -22.13 -6.45 18.97
C TRP A 472 -21.21 -5.46 18.26
N SER A 473 -20.21 -5.97 17.52
CA SER A 473 -19.31 -5.14 16.71
C SER A 473 -20.05 -4.40 15.60
N ASN A 474 -21.03 -5.04 14.95
CA ASN A 474 -21.86 -4.40 13.93
C ASN A 474 -22.79 -3.37 14.57
N SER A 475 -23.47 -3.69 15.67
CA SER A 475 -24.34 -2.74 16.37
C SER A 475 -23.56 -1.52 16.89
N LYS A 476 -22.32 -1.70 17.36
CA LYS A 476 -21.45 -0.58 17.74
C LYS A 476 -21.10 0.30 16.53
N ARG A 477 -20.90 -0.30 15.35
CA ARG A 477 -20.61 0.39 14.09
C ARG A 477 -21.83 1.11 13.51
N ASP A 478 -23.00 0.47 13.55
CA ASP A 478 -24.28 1.03 13.12
C ASP A 478 -24.69 2.22 14.01
N LYS A 479 -24.47 2.10 15.33
CA LYS A 479 -24.68 3.21 16.29
C LYS A 479 -23.70 4.38 16.09
N ALA A 480 -22.51 4.10 15.58
CA ALA A 480 -21.52 5.12 15.25
C ALA A 480 -21.72 5.71 13.83
N GLY A 481 -22.84 5.43 13.17
CA GLY A 481 -23.17 5.98 11.84
C GLY A 481 -22.30 5.48 10.69
N THR A 482 -21.45 4.45 10.91
CA THR A 482 -20.56 3.94 9.86
C THR A 482 -21.35 3.10 8.84
N THR A 483 -21.51 3.60 7.61
CA THR A 483 -22.05 2.81 6.48
C THR A 483 -21.14 1.61 6.18
N GLU A 484 -21.68 0.55 5.55
CA GLU A 484 -20.91 -0.60 5.06
C GLU A 484 -19.89 -0.16 4.00
N GLY A 485 -18.79 0.46 4.44
CA GLY A 485 -17.67 0.87 3.62
C GLY A 485 -16.83 -0.33 3.18
N PHE A 486 -17.42 -1.23 2.39
CA PHE A 486 -16.64 -2.14 1.56
C PHE A 486 -15.84 -1.39 0.48
N ASP A 487 -16.15 -0.11 0.27
CA ASP A 487 -15.48 0.80 -0.67
C ASP A 487 -14.13 1.34 -0.15
N HIS A 488 -13.80 1.16 1.14
CA HIS A 488 -12.48 1.53 1.72
C HIS A 488 -11.58 0.33 2.05
N ALA A 489 -12.00 -0.91 1.71
CA ALA A 489 -11.11 -2.09 1.80
C ALA A 489 -9.89 -2.02 0.86
N TYR A 490 -9.83 -0.97 0.04
CA TYR A 490 -8.80 -0.61 -0.93
C TYR A 490 -7.62 0.13 -0.30
N GLU A 491 -7.75 0.65 0.92
CA GLU A 491 -6.64 1.25 1.64
C GLU A 491 -5.87 0.19 2.43
N ASP A 492 -4.70 -0.19 1.90
CA ASP A 492 -3.87 -1.29 2.42
C ASP A 492 -3.34 -1.09 3.87
N ASP A 493 -3.70 0.02 4.53
CA ASP A 493 -3.39 0.39 5.92
C ASP A 493 -4.59 0.39 6.89
N LEU A 494 -5.83 0.26 6.40
CA LEU A 494 -7.03 0.24 7.25
C LEU A 494 -7.41 -1.20 7.61
N THR A 495 -7.32 -1.51 8.90
CA THR A 495 -7.85 -2.73 9.50
C THR A 495 -9.27 -2.52 10.03
N ASP A 496 -9.99 -3.60 10.34
CA ASP A 496 -11.35 -3.53 10.89
C ASP A 496 -11.44 -2.73 12.20
N LYS A 497 -10.38 -2.71 13.03
CA LYS A 497 -10.34 -1.86 14.23
C LYS A 497 -9.95 -0.40 13.93
N LYS A 498 -9.00 -0.15 13.02
CA LYS A 498 -8.61 1.21 12.65
C LYS A 498 -9.72 1.96 11.91
N ALA A 499 -10.44 1.27 11.03
CA ALA A 499 -11.64 1.82 10.39
C ALA A 499 -12.71 2.21 11.41
N SER A 500 -12.88 1.46 12.51
CA SER A 500 -13.82 1.83 13.58
C SER A 500 -13.30 2.94 14.51
N HIS A 501 -11.98 3.07 14.68
CA HIS A 501 -11.39 4.06 15.59
C HIS A 501 -11.28 5.46 14.99
N LEU A 502 -11.05 5.59 13.68
CA LEU A 502 -11.06 6.90 13.01
C LEU A 502 -12.45 7.56 13.09
N PHE A 503 -13.53 6.81 12.88
CA PHE A 503 -14.90 7.33 12.99
C PHE A 503 -15.35 7.58 14.44
N ASN A 504 -14.84 6.84 15.43
CA ASN A 504 -15.19 7.09 16.84
C ASN A 504 -14.58 8.39 17.38
N ILE A 505 -13.55 8.93 16.72
CA ILE A 505 -12.98 10.25 17.02
C ILE A 505 -13.87 11.36 16.42
N ASP A 506 -14.47 11.12 15.25
CA ASP A 506 -15.43 12.04 14.64
C ASP A 506 -16.76 12.10 15.41
N VAL A 507 -17.29 10.95 15.88
CA VAL A 507 -18.56 10.90 16.65
C VAL A 507 -18.44 11.48 18.06
N GLN A 508 -17.24 11.51 18.68
CA GLN A 508 -17.05 12.19 19.97
C GLN A 508 -16.88 13.71 19.83
N GLY A 509 -16.79 14.25 18.61
CA GLY A 509 -16.81 15.68 18.33
C GLY A 509 -18.21 16.29 18.29
N GLU A 510 -19.27 15.47 18.22
CA GLU A 510 -20.67 15.89 18.11
C GLU A 510 -21.52 15.21 19.17
N ASP A 511 -21.57 15.78 20.39
CA ASP A 511 -22.75 15.71 21.27
C ASP A 511 -22.59 16.68 22.46
N VAL A 512 -23.13 17.89 22.32
CA VAL A 512 -23.68 18.64 23.46
C VAL A 512 -24.97 19.32 23.00
N GLY A 513 -26.11 18.82 23.48
CA GLY A 513 -27.33 19.61 23.48
C GLY A 513 -28.64 18.83 23.58
N GLU A 514 -28.87 18.04 24.65
CA GLU A 514 -30.25 17.91 25.17
C GLU A 514 -30.33 17.40 26.61
N ASN A 515 -31.39 17.83 27.28
CA ASN A 515 -31.54 17.94 28.73
C ASN A 515 -31.66 16.60 29.47
N ASN A 516 -30.94 16.50 30.59
CA ASN A 516 -31.10 15.46 31.61
C ASN A 516 -32.30 15.79 32.53
N PRO A 517 -33.23 14.86 32.79
CA PRO A 517 -33.98 14.82 34.03
C PRO A 517 -33.25 13.95 35.07
N GLU A 518 -33.06 14.48 36.27
CA GLU A 518 -32.44 13.78 37.41
C GLU A 518 -33.34 12.67 38.01
N PRO A 519 -32.74 11.68 38.71
CA PRO A 519 -33.36 10.40 39.08
C PRO A 519 -34.10 10.43 40.44
N PRO A 520 -34.94 9.42 40.76
CA PRO A 520 -35.47 9.24 42.11
C PRO A 520 -34.52 8.44 43.01
N ASP A 521 -34.51 8.84 44.28
CA ASP A 521 -33.73 8.38 45.43
C ASP A 521 -33.61 6.87 45.64
N ALA A 522 -32.43 6.47 46.14
CA ALA A 522 -32.28 5.35 47.05
C ALA A 522 -31.67 5.87 48.36
N THR A 523 -32.52 5.86 49.38
CA THR A 523 -32.31 6.12 50.81
C THR A 523 -31.04 5.50 51.40
N GLU A 524 -30.24 6.34 52.07
CA GLU A 524 -29.41 5.93 53.20
C GLU A 524 -30.09 6.34 54.52
N ILE A 525 -29.72 5.63 55.57
CA ILE A 525 -30.48 5.35 56.77
C ILE A 525 -30.25 6.42 57.86
N ASP A 526 -31.36 6.79 58.51
CA ASP A 526 -31.55 7.03 59.95
C ASP A 526 -31.56 8.43 60.62
N PHE A 527 -32.58 8.49 61.51
CA PHE A 527 -32.84 9.27 62.73
C PHE A 527 -33.35 10.72 62.65
N ASP A 528 -34.67 10.84 62.86
CA ASP A 528 -35.41 11.69 63.82
C ASP A 528 -34.51 12.70 64.60
N ASP A 529 -34.88 13.96 64.81
CA ASP A 529 -36.14 14.43 65.36
C ASP A 529 -36.08 15.96 65.53
N ASN A 530 -37.24 16.59 65.38
CA ASN A 530 -37.71 17.77 66.13
C ASN A 530 -37.11 19.19 65.93
N VAL A 531 -38.00 20.06 65.39
CA VAL A 531 -38.66 21.20 66.10
C VAL A 531 -38.06 22.63 65.96
N ILE A 532 -38.99 23.55 65.59
CA ILE A 532 -39.03 25.03 65.79
C ILE A 532 -38.43 25.94 64.71
N ASP A 533 -39.34 26.46 63.87
CA ASP A 533 -39.42 27.83 63.29
C ASP A 533 -39.53 28.88 64.44
N PRO A 534 -39.33 30.22 64.32
CA PRO A 534 -39.24 31.05 63.11
C PRO A 534 -38.27 32.28 63.21
N GLY A 535 -38.21 33.10 62.16
CA GLY A 535 -37.93 34.55 62.35
C GLY A 535 -37.33 35.33 61.19
N MET A 536 -38.22 36.03 60.45
CA MET A 536 -38.16 37.43 59.94
C MET A 536 -36.78 38.12 59.74
N GLY A 537 -36.55 38.93 58.71
CA GLY A 537 -37.43 39.58 57.75
C GLY A 537 -36.66 40.68 57.01
N ASP A 538 -37.15 41.06 55.82
CA ASP A 538 -37.40 42.46 55.40
C ASP A 538 -37.52 42.59 53.87
N THR A 539 -38.78 42.63 53.44
CA THR A 539 -39.36 43.34 52.27
C THR A 539 -39.15 44.87 52.37
N PRO A 540 -39.42 45.75 51.36
CA PRO A 540 -40.52 45.70 50.34
C PRO A 540 -40.16 46.20 48.90
N ALA A 541 -40.68 45.60 47.82
CA ALA A 541 -41.99 45.78 47.13
C ALA A 541 -42.13 47.09 46.30
N PRO A 542 -43.12 47.23 45.39
CA PRO A 542 -43.56 46.37 44.26
C PRO A 542 -43.67 47.21 42.94
N VAL A 543 -44.19 46.72 41.80
CA VAL A 543 -45.61 46.91 41.37
C VAL A 543 -45.88 46.10 40.08
N HIS A 544 -46.92 45.27 40.17
CA HIS A 544 -47.96 44.80 39.22
C HIS A 544 -47.84 44.99 37.68
N ALA A 545 -48.53 44.26 36.81
CA ALA A 545 -49.17 42.92 36.72
C ALA A 545 -50.06 42.94 35.46
N THR A 546 -50.01 41.87 34.64
CA THR A 546 -51.11 41.30 33.80
C THR A 546 -51.47 42.03 32.46
N PRO A 547 -52.25 41.40 31.54
CA PRO A 547 -51.78 40.69 30.34
C PRO A 547 -52.56 41.15 29.07
N ILE A 548 -52.49 40.45 27.92
CA ILE A 548 -53.64 40.11 27.02
C ILE A 548 -53.18 39.42 25.71
N HIS A 549 -53.98 38.43 25.33
CA HIS A 549 -54.02 37.58 24.12
C HIS A 549 -54.17 38.32 22.77
N VAL A 550 -53.93 37.62 21.64
CA VAL A 550 -54.93 37.17 20.63
C VAL A 550 -54.27 36.93 19.25
N ALA A 551 -54.82 35.97 18.52
CA ALA A 551 -54.41 35.37 17.25
C ALA A 551 -54.83 36.11 15.95
N PHE A 552 -54.27 35.62 14.82
CA PHE A 552 -54.71 35.63 13.40
C PHE A 552 -55.16 36.94 12.70
N ASN A 553 -54.56 37.26 11.53
CA ASN A 553 -55.28 37.29 10.24
C ASN A 553 -54.42 37.66 9.02
N ILE A 554 -54.75 37.04 7.87
CA ILE A 554 -54.39 37.47 6.50
C ILE A 554 -55.48 38.44 6.00
N PRO A 555 -55.15 39.47 5.19
CA PRO A 555 -55.92 39.66 3.96
C PRO A 555 -55.13 40.17 2.74
N SER A 556 -55.76 39.93 1.59
CA SER A 556 -55.35 40.21 0.21
C SER A 556 -55.79 41.59 -0.34
N SER A 557 -55.03 42.06 -1.34
CA SER A 557 -55.43 42.84 -2.53
C SER A 557 -55.82 44.33 -2.41
N GLY A 558 -55.25 45.17 -3.31
CA GLY A 558 -55.97 46.31 -3.90
C GLY A 558 -55.18 47.59 -4.25
N ARG A 559 -54.80 47.72 -5.54
CA ARG A 559 -54.74 48.94 -6.41
C ARG A 559 -53.77 50.11 -6.15
N ALA A 560 -53.07 50.47 -7.24
CA ALA A 560 -52.26 51.67 -7.49
C ALA A 560 -53.09 52.96 -7.73
N PRO A 561 -52.47 54.17 -7.82
CA PRO A 561 -51.94 54.63 -9.12
C PRO A 561 -50.64 55.50 -9.11
N ASP A 562 -49.88 55.36 -10.21
CA ASP A 562 -49.06 56.29 -11.02
C ASP A 562 -48.35 57.53 -10.43
N ALA A 563 -47.02 57.60 -10.64
CA ALA A 563 -46.37 58.56 -11.58
C ALA A 563 -44.86 58.30 -11.79
N ALA A 564 -44.50 57.94 -13.04
CA ALA A 564 -43.28 58.17 -13.84
C ALA A 564 -41.88 58.14 -13.16
N VAL A 565 -40.87 57.42 -13.68
CA VAL A 565 -40.15 57.69 -14.95
C VAL A 565 -39.24 56.50 -15.34
N ASN A 566 -39.26 56.16 -16.64
CA ASN A 566 -38.30 55.44 -17.52
C ASN A 566 -38.02 53.92 -17.43
N HIS A 567 -38.53 53.21 -18.45
CA HIS A 567 -38.16 51.88 -18.96
C HIS A 567 -37.09 51.96 -20.08
N PRO A 568 -36.36 50.87 -20.40
CA PRO A 568 -36.81 49.88 -21.38
C PRO A 568 -36.62 48.41 -20.93
N THR A 569 -37.69 47.62 -20.86
CA THR A 569 -38.05 46.49 -21.77
C THR A 569 -36.95 45.46 -22.10
N LYS A 570 -37.06 44.32 -21.40
CA LYS A 570 -36.68 42.93 -21.71
C LYS A 570 -36.11 42.64 -23.11
N SER A 571 -34.86 42.16 -23.12
CA SER A 571 -34.43 41.04 -23.96
C SER A 571 -33.73 40.00 -23.07
N SER A 572 -34.15 38.75 -23.21
CA SER A 572 -33.53 37.57 -22.62
C SER A 572 -32.05 37.46 -22.98
N THR A 573 -31.16 37.51 -21.99
CA THR A 573 -29.75 37.09 -22.13
C THR A 573 -29.22 36.64 -20.77
N SER A 574 -29.06 35.33 -20.59
CA SER A 574 -27.96 34.75 -19.81
C SER A 574 -26.62 35.19 -20.43
N PRO A 575 -25.50 35.24 -19.68
CA PRO A 575 -24.65 34.05 -19.62
C PRO A 575 -23.88 33.84 -18.31
N THR A 576 -23.76 32.56 -17.97
CA THR A 576 -22.73 31.92 -17.17
C THR A 576 -21.43 31.78 -17.99
N GLU A 577 -20.30 32.17 -17.43
CA GLU A 577 -18.95 31.85 -17.95
C GLU A 577 -18.10 31.36 -16.77
N GLY A 578 -18.24 30.07 -16.44
CA GLY A 578 -17.59 29.45 -15.29
C GLY A 578 -17.45 27.92 -15.36
N ALA A 579 -17.62 27.30 -16.53
CA ALA A 579 -17.33 25.88 -16.72
C ALA A 579 -16.60 25.70 -18.06
N GLY A 580 -15.40 25.13 -18.00
CA GLY A 580 -14.45 25.07 -19.10
C GLY A 580 -15.05 24.48 -20.38
N ARG A 581 -15.31 25.35 -21.37
CA ARG A 581 -15.41 24.93 -22.76
C ARG A 581 -14.07 24.34 -23.18
N SER A 582 -14.10 23.19 -23.84
CA SER A 582 -12.96 22.59 -24.52
C SER A 582 -12.36 23.59 -25.51
N HIS A 583 -11.26 24.24 -25.15
CA HIS A 583 -10.55 25.14 -26.06
C HIS A 583 -9.61 24.33 -26.97
N ALA A 584 -9.63 24.73 -28.24
CA ALA A 584 -9.09 24.02 -29.39
C ALA A 584 -7.64 23.55 -29.26
N GLY A 585 -7.45 22.23 -29.16
CA GLY A 585 -6.14 21.58 -29.14
C GLY A 585 -6.17 20.12 -28.75
N ASP A 586 -7.23 19.66 -28.09
CA ASP A 586 -7.49 18.22 -27.96
C ASP A 586 -7.78 17.62 -29.32
N VAL A 587 -7.37 16.37 -29.53
CA VAL A 587 -7.86 15.56 -30.64
C VAL A 587 -9.37 15.47 -30.43
N ASP A 588 -10.09 16.37 -31.08
CA ASP A 588 -11.52 16.52 -30.91
C ASP A 588 -12.18 15.29 -31.54
N THR A 589 -12.61 14.36 -30.70
CA THR A 589 -13.38 13.18 -31.14
C THR A 589 -14.83 13.54 -31.46
N GLY A 590 -15.22 14.82 -31.33
CA GLY A 590 -16.58 15.33 -31.50
C GLY A 590 -17.49 15.06 -30.29
N PHE A 591 -17.09 14.18 -29.37
CA PHE A 591 -17.93 13.72 -28.26
C PHE A 591 -18.20 14.81 -27.21
N LEU A 592 -17.16 15.57 -26.82
CA LEU A 592 -17.28 16.64 -25.83
C LEU A 592 -18.03 17.87 -26.37
N GLN A 593 -18.05 18.09 -27.68
CA GLN A 593 -18.87 19.15 -28.30
C GLN A 593 -20.35 18.79 -28.32
N ILE A 594 -20.70 17.50 -28.44
CA ILE A 594 -22.09 17.03 -28.49
C ILE A 594 -22.79 17.15 -27.14
N TYR A 595 -22.06 16.94 -26.03
CA TYR A 595 -22.59 16.99 -24.65
C TYR A 595 -22.11 18.21 -23.85
N GLY A 596 -21.42 19.15 -24.50
CA GLY A 596 -20.90 20.36 -23.86
C GLY A 596 -21.96 21.20 -23.12
N PRO A 597 -23.16 21.43 -23.71
CA PRO A 597 -24.23 22.18 -23.05
C PRO A 597 -24.78 21.47 -21.81
N GLU A 598 -24.99 20.15 -21.86
CA GLU A 598 -25.50 19.35 -20.75
C GLU A 598 -24.47 19.26 -19.61
N ASN A 599 -23.19 19.08 -19.94
CA ASN A 599 -22.10 19.07 -18.95
C ASN A 599 -21.91 20.44 -18.28
N GLN A 600 -22.07 21.55 -19.03
CA GLN A 600 -22.04 22.89 -18.44
C GLN A 600 -23.23 23.11 -17.51
N LEU A 601 -24.43 22.66 -17.89
CA LEU A 601 -25.64 22.85 -17.09
C LEU A 601 -25.61 22.02 -15.79
N GLU A 602 -25.03 20.81 -15.84
CA GLU A 602 -24.83 19.94 -14.68
C GLU A 602 -23.73 20.49 -13.75
N ALA A 603 -22.63 21.02 -14.30
CA ALA A 603 -21.58 21.70 -13.53
C ALA A 603 -22.09 22.98 -12.86
N GLU A 604 -22.86 23.80 -13.58
CA GLU A 604 -23.49 25.01 -13.01
C GLU A 604 -24.52 24.68 -11.93
N GLN A 605 -25.27 23.57 -12.05
CA GLN A 605 -26.17 23.09 -11.01
C GLN A 605 -25.43 22.58 -9.78
N GLN A 606 -24.31 21.87 -9.96
CA GLN A 606 -23.46 21.41 -8.85
C GLN A 606 -22.76 22.58 -8.14
N GLU A 607 -22.28 23.57 -8.89
CA GLU A 607 -21.66 24.77 -8.33
C GLU A 607 -22.69 25.64 -7.57
N LEU A 608 -23.93 25.73 -8.06
CA LEU A 608 -25.02 26.43 -7.37
C LEU A 608 -25.42 25.72 -6.07
N VAL A 609 -25.44 24.38 -6.05
CA VAL A 609 -25.71 23.58 -4.84
C VAL A 609 -24.58 23.73 -3.83
N ALA A 610 -23.31 23.68 -4.26
CA ALA A 610 -22.14 23.89 -3.39
C ALA A 610 -22.06 25.31 -2.81
N ASN A 611 -22.42 26.34 -3.59
CA ASN A 611 -22.45 27.73 -3.11
C ASN A 611 -23.64 28.03 -2.17
N LEU A 612 -24.69 27.20 -2.15
CA LEU A 612 -25.84 27.34 -1.25
C LEU A 612 -25.59 26.73 0.14
N GLU A 613 -24.62 25.82 0.29
CA GLU A 613 -24.30 25.15 1.56
C GLU A 613 -23.23 25.87 2.40
N LEU A 614 -22.46 26.80 1.82
CA LEU A 614 -21.38 27.51 2.52
C LEU A 614 -21.81 28.90 2.99
N ARG A 615 -22.34 28.97 4.22
CA ARG A 615 -22.44 30.22 4.99
C ARG A 615 -21.85 30.08 6.40
N ASN A 616 -20.73 30.79 6.58
CA ASN A 616 -20.10 31.27 7.82
C ASN A 616 -19.47 30.26 8.79
N SER A 617 -18.13 30.28 8.83
CA SER A 617 -17.35 30.02 10.06
C SER A 617 -16.09 30.89 10.12
N ALA A 618 -16.28 32.21 10.19
CA ALA A 618 -15.22 33.13 10.61
C ALA A 618 -15.80 34.21 11.52
N SER A 619 -16.07 33.85 12.78
CA SER A 619 -16.61 34.78 13.78
C SER A 619 -15.72 34.98 15.02
N ASP A 620 -14.57 34.29 15.14
CA ASP A 620 -13.59 34.55 16.22
C ASP A 620 -12.49 35.52 15.75
N PRO A 621 -12.36 36.73 16.32
CA PRO A 621 -11.33 37.72 15.99
C PRO A 621 -9.90 37.18 16.07
N ARG A 622 -9.61 36.23 16.98
CA ARG A 622 -8.27 35.65 17.14
C ARG A 622 -7.85 34.78 15.96
N GLN A 623 -8.82 34.18 15.25
CA GLN A 623 -8.53 33.40 14.05
C GLN A 623 -8.18 34.29 12.85
N GLN A 624 -8.73 35.50 12.79
CA GLN A 624 -8.41 36.47 11.74
C GLN A 624 -6.99 37.03 11.90
N GLU A 625 -6.56 37.33 13.13
CA GLU A 625 -5.17 37.76 13.41
C GLU A 625 -4.14 36.68 13.05
N LEU A 626 -4.44 35.41 13.38
CA LEU A 626 -3.60 34.27 12.99
C LEU A 626 -3.55 34.08 11.47
N GLN A 627 -4.69 34.19 10.78
CA GLN A 627 -4.74 34.11 9.31
C GLN A 627 -3.92 35.22 8.65
N GLN A 628 -3.98 36.45 9.18
CA GLN A 628 -3.15 37.55 8.69
C GLN A 628 -1.66 37.22 8.86
N SER A 629 -1.24 36.76 10.04
CA SER A 629 0.16 36.36 10.27
C SER A 629 0.62 35.23 9.34
N PHE A 630 -0.27 34.27 9.05
CA PHE A 630 0.02 33.21 8.10
C PHE A 630 0.17 33.72 6.66
N SER A 631 -0.67 34.67 6.24
CA SER A 631 -0.58 35.29 4.92
C SER A 631 0.74 36.06 4.75
N GLU A 632 1.15 36.84 5.74
CA GLU A 632 2.40 37.61 5.73
C GLU A 632 3.61 36.67 5.63
N THR A 633 3.59 35.56 6.37
CA THR A 633 4.63 34.52 6.31
C THR A 633 4.71 33.89 4.93
N TYR A 634 3.57 33.58 4.30
CA TYR A 634 3.55 33.01 2.95
C TYR A 634 4.14 33.99 1.91
N PHE A 635 3.70 35.24 1.90
CA PHE A 635 4.18 36.21 0.93
C PHE A 635 5.67 36.53 1.11
N GLU A 636 6.16 36.48 2.34
CA GLU A 636 7.56 36.77 2.63
C GLU A 636 8.50 35.62 2.29
N TYR A 637 8.13 34.37 2.59
CA TYR A 637 9.05 33.22 2.51
C TYR A 637 8.67 32.16 1.46
N CYS A 638 7.39 31.98 1.15
CA CYS A 638 6.92 30.94 0.22
C CYS A 638 6.76 31.46 -1.21
N TYR A 639 6.30 32.71 -1.36
CA TYR A 639 5.96 33.31 -2.65
C TYR A 639 7.07 33.27 -3.72
N PRO A 640 8.36 33.51 -3.40
CA PRO A 640 9.43 33.43 -4.41
C PRO A 640 9.54 32.06 -5.10
N TRP A 641 9.06 30.99 -4.46
CA TRP A 641 9.19 29.59 -4.92
C TRP A 641 7.83 28.95 -5.25
N CYS A 642 6.73 29.61 -4.94
CA CYS A 642 5.36 29.14 -5.13
C CYS A 642 4.36 30.31 -5.21
N PRO A 643 4.42 31.16 -6.25
CA PRO A 643 3.59 32.35 -6.38
C PRO A 643 2.17 32.00 -6.88
N VAL A 644 1.40 31.27 -6.07
CA VAL A 644 0.07 30.72 -6.42
C VAL A 644 -1.10 31.47 -5.76
N LEU A 645 -0.82 32.44 -4.88
CA LEU A 645 -1.82 33.28 -4.21
C LEU A 645 -1.58 34.77 -4.54
N ASP A 646 -2.62 35.59 -4.52
CA ASP A 646 -2.54 37.03 -4.75
C ASP A 646 -3.07 37.81 -3.55
N HIS A 647 -2.39 38.90 -3.17
CA HIS A 647 -2.76 39.72 -2.01
C HIS A 647 -4.21 40.25 -2.10
N ASP A 648 -4.64 40.65 -3.30
CA ASP A 648 -5.94 41.30 -3.50
C ASP A 648 -7.13 40.32 -3.39
N THR A 649 -6.92 39.02 -3.68
CA THR A 649 -7.98 38.01 -3.66
C THR A 649 -7.94 37.13 -2.43
N LEU A 650 -6.81 37.07 -1.72
CA LEU A 650 -6.56 36.07 -0.69
C LEU A 650 -7.61 36.07 0.44
N ASP A 651 -7.97 37.23 0.98
CA ASP A 651 -8.94 37.29 2.10
C ASP A 651 -10.31 36.72 1.69
N SER A 652 -10.73 36.99 0.45
CA SER A 652 -11.98 36.46 -0.10
C SER A 652 -11.89 34.95 -0.37
N GLU A 653 -10.74 34.46 -0.82
CA GLU A 653 -10.49 33.04 -1.07
C GLU A 653 -10.40 32.24 0.23
N LEU A 654 -9.76 32.77 1.27
CA LEU A 654 -9.67 32.14 2.59
C LEU A 654 -11.02 32.06 3.31
N ALA A 655 -11.87 33.07 3.14
CA ALA A 655 -13.22 33.06 3.67
C ALA A 655 -14.12 32.03 2.96
N ARG A 656 -13.85 31.74 1.68
CA ARG A 656 -14.60 30.79 0.87
C ARG A 656 -14.10 29.35 1.01
N SER A 657 -12.78 29.16 1.11
CA SER A 657 -12.11 27.86 1.09
C SER A 657 -11.44 27.52 2.43
N PRO A 658 -12.07 26.69 3.27
CA PRO A 658 -11.43 26.20 4.48
C PRO A 658 -10.21 25.30 4.17
N MET A 659 -10.20 24.63 3.01
CA MET A 659 -9.06 23.84 2.55
C MET A 659 -7.83 24.72 2.32
N LEU A 660 -7.99 25.84 1.60
CA LEU A 660 -6.91 26.79 1.35
C LEU A 660 -6.42 27.43 2.65
N ALA A 661 -7.34 27.78 3.56
CA ALA A 661 -6.97 28.35 4.86
C ALA A 661 -6.11 27.40 5.70
N ASN A 662 -6.47 26.12 5.76
CA ASN A 662 -5.67 25.12 6.46
C ASN A 662 -4.33 24.84 5.75
N ALA A 663 -4.30 24.84 4.41
CA ALA A 663 -3.06 24.66 3.66
C ALA A 663 -2.09 25.85 3.82
N LEU A 664 -2.62 27.08 3.91
CA LEU A 664 -1.84 28.29 4.22
C LEU A 664 -1.31 28.25 5.65
N ALA A 665 -2.17 27.90 6.61
CA ALA A 665 -1.77 27.76 8.02
C ALA A 665 -0.69 26.68 8.21
N LEU A 666 -0.76 25.57 7.46
CA LEU A 666 0.28 24.55 7.42
C LEU A 666 1.63 25.13 7.02
N ALA A 667 1.71 25.79 5.85
CA ALA A 667 2.98 26.31 5.34
C ALA A 667 3.57 27.37 6.27
N ALA A 668 2.73 28.30 6.75
CA ALA A 668 3.16 29.38 7.61
C ALA A 668 3.58 28.91 9.02
N SER A 669 2.77 28.07 9.68
CA SER A 669 3.11 27.52 11.00
C SER A 669 4.36 26.64 10.99
N HIS A 670 4.68 26.02 9.84
CA HIS A 670 5.90 25.23 9.70
C HIS A 670 7.16 26.10 9.51
N ILE A 671 7.06 27.25 8.84
CA ILE A 671 8.20 28.13 8.56
C ILE A 671 8.45 29.09 9.72
N GLN A 672 7.39 29.73 10.19
CA GLN A 672 7.43 30.72 11.26
C GLN A 672 6.18 30.55 12.15
N PRO A 673 6.21 29.60 13.10
CA PRO A 673 5.08 29.39 14.01
C PRO A 673 4.82 30.64 14.86
N PRO A 674 3.57 31.15 14.91
CA PRO A 674 3.19 32.19 15.85
C PRO A 674 3.41 31.77 17.31
N LEU A 675 3.77 32.69 18.19
CA LEU A 675 3.94 32.40 19.62
C LEU A 675 2.60 32.28 20.37
N ILE A 676 1.51 32.72 19.74
CA ILE A 676 0.15 32.60 20.26
C ILE A 676 -0.28 31.13 20.12
N PRO A 677 -1.04 30.56 21.08
CA PRO A 677 -1.57 29.21 20.97
C PRO A 677 -2.32 29.00 19.64
N HIS A 678 -1.82 28.09 18.82
CA HIS A 678 -2.39 27.70 17.54
C HIS A 678 -2.23 26.19 17.36
N GLN A 679 -2.93 25.61 16.38
CA GLN A 679 -2.80 24.19 16.10
C GLN A 679 -1.46 23.93 15.39
N GLY A 680 -0.82 22.79 15.66
CA GLY A 680 0.46 22.49 15.00
C GLY A 680 0.32 22.24 13.49
N PRO A 681 1.41 22.35 12.71
CA PRO A 681 1.39 22.15 11.26
C PRO A 681 0.80 20.78 10.86
N ALA A 682 1.06 19.72 11.63
CA ALA A 682 0.47 18.40 11.37
C ALA A 682 -1.07 18.41 11.35
N ALA A 683 -1.71 19.15 12.26
CA ALA A 683 -3.16 19.22 12.35
C ALA A 683 -3.76 20.00 11.18
N TYR A 684 -3.13 21.12 10.78
CA TYR A 684 -3.55 21.87 9.59
C TYR A 684 -3.38 21.04 8.31
N TYR A 685 -2.29 20.28 8.18
CA TYR A 685 -2.10 19.35 7.07
C TYR A 685 -3.17 18.26 7.02
N GLU A 686 -3.49 17.63 8.15
CA GLU A 686 -4.51 16.57 8.20
C GLU A 686 -5.88 17.10 7.78
N LYS A 687 -6.28 18.27 8.27
CA LYS A 687 -7.55 18.92 7.87
C LYS A 687 -7.62 19.21 6.39
N ALA A 688 -6.63 19.94 5.85
CA ALA A 688 -6.60 20.27 4.42
C ALA A 688 -6.54 19.01 3.54
N ARG A 689 -5.82 17.97 3.98
CA ARG A 689 -5.73 16.69 3.26
C ARG A 689 -7.05 15.91 3.30
N MET A 690 -7.75 15.90 4.41
CA MET A 690 -9.06 15.25 4.52
C MET A 690 -10.08 15.95 3.61
N MET A 691 -10.12 17.29 3.64
CA MET A 691 -10.96 18.10 2.73
C MET A 691 -10.66 17.79 1.25
N PHE A 692 -9.38 17.63 0.89
CA PHE A 692 -8.99 17.19 -0.46
C PHE A 692 -9.49 15.78 -0.82
N TYR A 693 -9.36 14.80 0.08
CA TYR A 693 -9.75 13.41 -0.21
C TYR A 693 -11.26 13.19 -0.18
N MET A 694 -12.00 14.00 0.57
CA MET A 694 -13.47 13.97 0.64
C MET A 694 -14.14 14.83 -0.43
N ASP A 695 -13.36 15.48 -1.31
CA ASP A 695 -13.84 16.34 -2.39
C ASP A 695 -14.70 17.52 -1.88
N GLU A 696 -14.31 18.10 -0.72
CA GLU A 696 -15.05 19.19 -0.07
C GLU A 696 -14.75 20.59 -0.67
N GLU A 697 -13.71 20.72 -1.49
CA GLU A 697 -13.35 21.98 -2.15
C GLU A 697 -13.87 21.99 -3.60
N PRO A 698 -14.96 22.71 -3.91
CA PRO A 698 -15.59 22.67 -5.22
C PRO A 698 -14.75 23.37 -6.31
N ASP A 699 -13.95 24.38 -5.95
CA ASP A 699 -13.07 25.05 -6.91
C ASP A 699 -11.74 24.29 -7.05
N ILE A 700 -11.62 23.55 -8.16
CA ILE A 700 -10.43 22.77 -8.47
C ILE A 700 -9.18 23.66 -8.53
N LEU A 701 -9.28 24.92 -8.99
CA LEU A 701 -8.12 25.81 -9.04
C LEU A 701 -7.64 26.17 -7.63
N THR A 702 -8.56 26.42 -6.70
CA THR A 702 -8.27 26.64 -5.29
C THR A 702 -7.73 25.38 -4.60
N SER A 703 -8.25 24.21 -4.96
CA SER A 703 -7.69 22.92 -4.55
C SER A 703 -6.23 22.75 -5.00
N LEU A 704 -5.88 23.13 -6.24
CA LEU A 704 -4.47 23.09 -6.70
C LEU A 704 -3.57 24.09 -5.99
N LYS A 705 -4.08 25.30 -5.66
CA LYS A 705 -3.35 26.27 -4.82
C LYS A 705 -3.03 25.66 -3.46
N ALA A 706 -4.03 25.05 -2.81
CA ALA A 706 -3.88 24.43 -1.49
C ALA A 706 -2.94 23.22 -1.51
N VAL A 707 -3.08 22.30 -2.48
CA VAL A 707 -2.16 21.15 -2.64
C VAL A 707 -0.72 21.60 -2.93
N SER A 708 -0.53 22.74 -3.61
CA SER A 708 0.81 23.32 -3.79
C SER A 708 1.48 23.66 -2.46
N LEU A 709 0.74 23.98 -1.40
CA LEU A 709 1.31 24.31 -0.10
C LEU A 709 1.71 23.08 0.72
N PHE A 710 1.23 21.87 0.37
CA PHE A 710 1.62 20.61 1.02
C PHE A 710 3.11 20.27 0.82
N TYR A 711 3.78 20.95 -0.12
CA TYR A 711 5.22 20.80 -0.34
C TYR A 711 6.06 21.13 0.90
N TRP A 712 5.56 21.99 1.80
CA TRP A 712 6.22 22.33 3.07
C TRP A 712 5.97 21.32 4.20
N TRP A 713 5.34 20.17 3.89
CA TRP A 713 5.10 19.11 4.86
C TRP A 713 5.69 17.78 4.40
N ALA A 714 6.75 17.34 5.08
CA ALA A 714 7.45 16.09 4.79
C ALA A 714 7.76 15.33 6.09
N PRO A 715 6.77 14.61 6.66
CA PRO A 715 6.90 13.99 7.98
C PRO A 715 7.79 12.75 8.00
N ARG A 716 8.25 12.26 6.84
CA ARG A 716 8.98 11.00 6.67
C ARG A 716 10.08 11.15 5.60
N SER A 717 11.04 10.23 5.62
CA SER A 717 12.17 10.25 4.70
C SER A 717 11.73 10.10 3.23
N PRO A 718 12.28 10.90 2.30
CA PRO A 718 11.99 10.77 0.87
C PRO A 718 12.48 9.47 0.24
N SER A 719 13.33 8.69 0.94
CA SER A 719 13.79 7.37 0.48
C SER A 719 12.73 6.27 0.60
N THR A 720 11.64 6.50 1.34
CA THR A 720 10.55 5.53 1.50
C THR A 720 9.34 5.98 0.69
N ALA A 721 8.73 5.07 -0.09
CA ALA A 721 7.51 5.39 -0.82
C ALA A 721 6.33 5.58 0.16
N HIS A 722 5.77 6.79 0.22
CA HIS A 722 4.58 7.08 1.03
C HIS A 722 3.74 8.25 0.45
N ARG A 723 2.44 8.29 0.80
CA ARG A 723 1.48 9.29 0.27
C ARG A 723 1.71 10.72 0.78
N HIS A 724 2.52 10.88 1.82
CA HIS A 724 2.92 12.21 2.35
C HIS A 724 4.21 12.74 1.74
N ALA A 725 4.75 12.10 0.69
CA ALA A 725 6.02 12.50 0.10
C ALA A 725 5.82 13.70 -0.83
N SER A 726 6.82 14.58 -0.91
CA SER A 726 6.82 15.70 -1.84
C SER A 726 6.62 15.25 -3.29
N TRP A 727 7.22 14.11 -3.68
CA TRP A 727 7.03 13.49 -4.99
C TRP A 727 5.58 13.07 -5.26
N TRP A 728 4.90 12.51 -4.25
CA TRP A 728 3.50 12.09 -4.39
C TRP A 728 2.59 13.30 -4.63
N TRP A 729 2.68 14.33 -3.78
CA TRP A 729 1.85 15.53 -3.93
C TRP A 729 2.17 16.31 -5.21
N THR A 730 3.44 16.35 -5.61
CA THR A 730 3.85 16.93 -6.90
C THR A 730 3.24 16.13 -8.07
N SER A 731 3.16 14.80 -7.97
CA SER A 731 2.50 13.97 -8.99
C SER A 731 0.98 14.20 -9.04
N VAL A 732 0.33 14.34 -7.89
CA VAL A 732 -1.12 14.61 -7.79
C VAL A 732 -1.45 15.94 -8.47
N ILE A 733 -0.72 17.01 -8.13
CA ILE A 733 -0.98 18.33 -8.72
C ILE A 733 -0.68 18.38 -10.23
N ILE A 734 0.34 17.67 -10.72
CA ILE A 734 0.61 17.56 -12.17
C ILE A 734 -0.58 16.95 -12.89
N ARG A 735 -1.10 15.82 -12.38
CA ARG A 735 -2.20 15.09 -13.03
C ARG A 735 -3.48 15.92 -13.06
N HIS A 736 -3.83 16.57 -11.96
CA HIS A 736 -5.01 17.43 -11.93
C HIS A 736 -4.83 18.69 -12.81
N ALA A 737 -3.63 19.30 -12.82
CA ALA A 737 -3.35 20.45 -13.69
C ALA A 737 -3.37 20.06 -15.19
N GLN A 738 -2.91 18.85 -15.53
CA GLN A 738 -3.01 18.30 -16.89
C GLN A 738 -4.47 18.01 -17.28
N GLN A 739 -5.26 17.44 -16.37
CA GLN A 739 -6.70 17.21 -16.56
C GLN A 739 -7.47 18.52 -16.80
N MET A 740 -7.07 19.60 -16.14
CA MET A 740 -7.60 20.95 -16.36
C MET A 740 -7.02 21.66 -17.60
N ASN A 741 -6.17 21.00 -18.40
CA ASN A 741 -5.48 21.58 -19.54
C ASN A 741 -4.64 22.84 -19.22
N ILE A 742 -4.17 23.01 -17.98
CA ILE A 742 -3.37 24.18 -17.56
C ILE A 742 -2.03 24.23 -18.29
N HIS A 743 -1.51 23.07 -18.71
CA HIS A 743 -0.27 22.93 -19.49
C HIS A 743 -0.33 23.50 -20.91
N ARG A 744 -1.52 23.94 -21.37
CA ARG A 744 -1.74 24.49 -22.70
C ARG A 744 -2.30 25.90 -22.64
N GLU A 745 -1.91 26.73 -23.61
CA GLU A 745 -2.42 28.10 -23.70
C GLU A 745 -3.72 28.16 -24.52
N PRO A 746 -4.79 28.78 -24.01
CA PRO A 746 -6.05 28.91 -24.75
C PRO A 746 -5.90 29.84 -25.98
N LYS A 747 -6.42 29.41 -27.14
CA LYS A 747 -6.27 30.08 -28.45
C LYS A 747 -7.24 31.24 -28.74
N GLN A 748 -8.18 31.56 -27.85
CA GLN A 748 -9.22 32.57 -28.11
C GLN A 748 -9.35 33.58 -26.95
N GLU A 749 -9.01 34.84 -27.24
CA GLU A 749 -9.23 35.98 -26.37
C GLU A 749 -10.73 36.32 -26.33
N SER A 750 -11.40 36.00 -25.22
CA SER A 750 -12.58 36.77 -24.79
C SER A 750 -12.24 37.51 -23.49
N VAL A 751 -12.28 38.83 -23.62
CA VAL A 751 -12.55 39.89 -22.63
C VAL A 751 -11.86 39.79 -21.26
N ALA A 752 -10.95 40.74 -21.01
CA ALA A 752 -10.41 41.33 -19.76
C ALA A 752 -10.47 40.60 -18.40
N SER A 753 -11.50 39.82 -18.08
CA SER A 753 -11.64 38.97 -16.88
C SER A 753 -10.79 37.67 -16.95
N SER A 754 -10.33 37.29 -18.14
CA SER A 754 -9.54 36.06 -18.40
C SER A 754 -8.03 36.20 -18.09
N ALA A 755 -7.49 37.42 -18.04
CA ALA A 755 -6.06 37.67 -17.85
C ALA A 755 -5.54 37.27 -16.46
N LEU A 756 -6.32 37.53 -15.40
CA LEU A 756 -5.97 37.17 -14.02
C LEU A 756 -5.90 35.63 -13.87
N HIS A 757 -6.87 34.90 -14.44
CA HIS A 757 -6.85 33.44 -14.47
C HIS A 757 -5.69 32.88 -15.29
N LEU A 758 -5.29 33.52 -16.40
CA LEU A 758 -4.17 33.06 -17.22
C LEU A 758 -2.82 33.24 -16.51
N SER A 759 -2.59 34.41 -15.89
CA SER A 759 -1.36 34.67 -15.13
C SER A 759 -1.16 33.68 -13.98
N LEU A 760 -2.23 33.40 -13.24
CA LEU A 760 -2.24 32.42 -12.15
C LEU A 760 -2.02 30.99 -12.67
N ARG A 761 -2.63 30.61 -13.79
CA ARG A 761 -2.40 29.31 -14.46
C ARG A 761 -0.93 29.13 -14.86
N ARG A 762 -0.32 30.17 -15.43
CA ARG A 762 1.12 30.18 -15.77
C ARG A 762 1.97 30.01 -14.51
N ARG A 763 1.73 30.81 -13.46
CA ARG A 763 2.46 30.71 -12.19
C ARG A 763 2.32 29.32 -11.54
N LEU A 764 1.12 28.75 -11.52
CA LEU A 764 0.84 27.42 -10.98
C LEU A 764 1.57 26.31 -11.77
N TRP A 765 1.43 26.29 -13.10
CA TRP A 765 2.07 25.25 -13.92
C TRP A 765 3.59 25.29 -13.81
N TRP A 766 4.20 26.48 -13.89
CA TRP A 766 5.64 26.61 -13.79
C TRP A 766 6.17 26.34 -12.38
N THR A 767 5.35 26.54 -11.33
CA THR A 767 5.69 26.12 -9.95
C THR A 767 5.81 24.61 -9.87
N VAL A 768 4.81 23.91 -10.42
CA VAL A 768 4.76 22.45 -10.44
C VAL A 768 5.88 21.87 -11.30
N PHE A 769 6.13 22.47 -12.48
CA PHE A 769 7.26 22.12 -13.35
C PHE A 769 8.58 22.20 -12.61
N ALA A 770 8.90 23.34 -11.98
CA ALA A 770 10.17 23.50 -11.29
C ALA A 770 10.35 22.49 -10.15
N ARG A 771 9.32 22.31 -9.31
CA ARG A 771 9.37 21.36 -8.18
C ARG A 771 9.57 19.92 -8.62
N GLU A 772 8.96 19.52 -9.72
CA GLU A 772 9.14 18.19 -10.27
C GLU A 772 10.57 17.96 -10.77
N ARG A 773 11.19 18.94 -11.44
CA ARG A 773 12.60 18.83 -11.86
C ARG A 773 13.57 18.75 -10.69
N LEU A 774 13.36 19.58 -9.66
CA LEU A 774 14.17 19.55 -8.44
C LEU A 774 14.03 18.20 -7.74
N THR A 775 12.81 17.70 -7.58
CA THR A 775 12.55 16.42 -6.90
C THR A 775 13.06 15.24 -7.73
N SER A 776 12.94 15.30 -9.05
CA SER A 776 13.48 14.30 -9.99
C SER A 776 14.99 14.16 -9.83
N LEU A 777 15.74 15.26 -9.83
CA LEU A 777 17.20 15.21 -9.66
C LEU A 777 17.61 14.80 -8.24
N CYS A 778 16.91 15.31 -7.22
CA CYS A 778 17.22 15.03 -5.81
C CYS A 778 16.93 13.58 -5.40
N GLN A 779 15.78 13.03 -5.83
CA GLN A 779 15.32 11.68 -5.45
C GLN A 779 15.56 10.64 -6.54
N SER A 780 16.24 11.03 -7.63
CA SER A 780 16.52 10.19 -8.80
C SER A 780 15.25 9.54 -9.38
N LYS A 781 14.18 10.33 -9.51
CA LYS A 781 12.90 9.91 -10.09
C LYS A 781 12.76 10.37 -11.53
N PRO A 782 12.09 9.62 -12.41
CA PRO A 782 11.86 10.05 -13.78
C PRO A 782 11.00 11.32 -13.79
N CYS A 783 11.35 12.26 -14.65
CA CYS A 783 10.52 13.42 -14.96
C CYS A 783 9.15 12.99 -15.52
N ILE A 784 8.06 13.42 -14.90
CA ILE A 784 6.65 13.23 -15.28
C ILE A 784 6.24 14.20 -16.40
N ILE A 785 6.65 15.47 -16.32
CA ILE A 785 6.25 16.46 -17.33
C ILE A 785 7.15 16.35 -18.54
N ASN A 786 6.57 16.12 -19.72
CA ASN A 786 7.28 16.22 -20.98
C ASN A 786 7.18 17.66 -21.54
N PRO A 787 8.29 18.38 -21.75
CA PRO A 787 8.27 19.74 -22.31
C PRO A 787 7.64 19.83 -23.71
N GLU A 788 7.66 18.75 -24.49
CA GLU A 788 7.11 18.72 -25.86
C GLU A 788 5.57 18.78 -25.89
N ASP A 789 4.92 18.38 -24.79
CA ASP A 789 3.46 18.36 -24.67
C ASP A 789 2.88 19.70 -24.19
N MET A 790 3.75 20.68 -23.90
CA MET A 790 3.39 21.98 -23.32
C MET A 790 3.28 23.06 -24.40
N THR A 791 2.19 23.84 -24.37
CA THR A 791 2.05 25.06 -25.19
C THR A 791 1.95 26.34 -24.37
N ILE A 792 1.94 26.22 -23.04
CA ILE A 792 1.90 27.36 -22.12
C ILE A 792 3.17 28.22 -22.21
N GLN A 793 2.99 29.54 -22.32
CA GLN A 793 4.10 30.49 -22.33
C GLN A 793 4.87 30.54 -21.01
N GLU A 794 6.16 30.87 -21.11
CA GLU A 794 7.01 31.17 -19.97
C GLU A 794 6.46 32.38 -19.18
N VAL A 795 6.59 32.35 -17.86
CA VAL A 795 6.12 33.44 -16.98
C VAL A 795 6.78 34.77 -17.33
N GLN A 796 5.95 35.79 -17.50
CA GLN A 796 6.33 37.17 -17.76
C GLN A 796 6.24 38.02 -16.50
N PRO A 797 6.96 39.15 -16.42
CA PRO A 797 6.82 40.09 -15.30
C PRO A 797 5.38 40.59 -15.10
N SER A 798 4.59 40.64 -16.18
CA SER A 798 3.16 40.99 -16.15
C SER A 798 2.27 39.95 -15.48
N ASP A 799 2.75 38.72 -15.28
CA ASP A 799 1.99 37.67 -14.60
C ASP A 799 2.03 37.82 -13.06
N PHE A 800 2.81 38.77 -12.54
CA PHE A 800 2.92 39.08 -11.11
C PHE A 800 2.30 40.43 -10.79
N PRO A 801 1.83 40.66 -9.55
CA PRO A 801 1.35 41.96 -9.09
C PRO A 801 2.37 43.07 -9.35
N SER A 802 1.88 44.28 -9.63
CA SER A 802 2.70 45.43 -10.04
C SER A 802 3.59 46.01 -8.93
N ASP A 803 3.46 45.52 -7.69
CA ASP A 803 4.24 46.04 -6.58
C ASP A 803 5.73 45.65 -6.71
N PRO A 804 6.66 46.54 -6.31
CA PRO A 804 8.10 46.29 -6.51
C PRO A 804 8.64 45.02 -5.85
N ALA A 805 8.04 44.60 -4.72
CA ALA A 805 8.49 43.42 -3.99
C ALA A 805 8.09 42.12 -4.70
N SER A 806 6.82 41.99 -5.12
CA SER A 806 6.32 40.87 -5.91
C SER A 806 6.99 40.80 -7.28
N GLN A 807 7.28 41.94 -7.92
CA GLN A 807 8.02 41.97 -9.18
C GLN A 807 9.44 41.41 -9.03
N LYS A 808 10.16 41.76 -7.94
CA LYS A 808 11.47 41.18 -7.65
C LYS A 808 11.38 39.67 -7.40
N LYS A 809 10.44 39.23 -6.57
CA LYS A 809 10.20 37.80 -6.27
C LYS A 809 9.79 37.01 -7.54
N GLY A 810 9.02 37.62 -8.43
CA GLY A 810 8.64 37.06 -9.72
C GLY A 810 9.82 36.90 -10.69
N ARG A 811 10.78 37.84 -10.69
CA ARG A 811 12.04 37.67 -11.44
C ARG A 811 12.86 36.50 -10.90
N ILE A 812 12.97 36.36 -9.57
CA ILE A 812 13.65 35.22 -8.93
C ILE A 812 12.99 33.90 -9.36
N PHE A 813 11.66 33.84 -9.28
CA PHE A 813 10.88 32.67 -9.70
C PHE A 813 11.14 32.30 -11.16
N LYS A 814 11.14 33.27 -12.08
CA LYS A 814 11.42 33.05 -13.49
C LYS A 814 12.79 32.39 -13.72
N TYR A 815 13.85 32.94 -13.13
CA TYR A 815 15.19 32.37 -13.29
C TYR A 815 15.34 31.02 -12.58
N TRP A 816 14.65 30.81 -11.46
CA TRP A 816 14.57 29.53 -10.79
C TRP A 816 13.92 28.43 -11.65
N VAL A 817 12.81 28.75 -12.33
CA VAL A 817 12.14 27.83 -13.27
C VAL A 817 13.05 27.45 -14.44
N ARG A 818 13.77 28.43 -15.01
CA ARG A 818 14.77 28.18 -16.07
C ARG A 818 15.87 27.23 -15.61
N LEU A 819 16.41 27.45 -14.41
CA LEU A 819 17.42 26.59 -13.82
C LEU A 819 16.89 25.16 -13.59
N ALA A 820 15.66 25.05 -13.07
CA ALA A 820 14.99 23.77 -12.89
C ALA A 820 14.84 23.01 -14.22
N GLY A 821 14.57 23.70 -15.32
CA GLY A 821 14.58 23.11 -16.67
C GLY A 821 15.93 22.47 -17.04
N ILE A 822 17.04 23.14 -16.75
CA ILE A 822 18.40 22.59 -16.95
C ILE A 822 18.63 21.37 -16.04
N MET A 823 18.24 21.45 -14.76
CA MET A 823 18.32 20.33 -13.81
C MET A 823 17.56 19.09 -14.32
N GLY A 824 16.41 19.30 -14.95
CA GLY A 824 15.63 18.23 -15.62
C GLY A 824 16.39 17.53 -16.73
N LYS A 825 17.06 18.30 -17.59
CA LYS A 825 17.90 17.75 -18.66
C LYS A 825 19.11 16.98 -18.11
N VAL A 826 19.73 17.51 -17.05
CA VAL A 826 20.81 16.82 -16.31
C VAL A 826 20.31 15.49 -15.73
N SER A 827 19.15 15.49 -15.08
CA SER A 827 18.51 14.26 -14.56
C SER A 827 18.28 13.23 -15.68
N LYS A 828 17.71 13.65 -16.82
CA LYS A 828 17.47 12.78 -17.99
C LYS A 828 18.77 12.23 -18.60
N ALA A 829 19.83 13.05 -18.65
CA ALA A 829 21.14 12.61 -19.13
C ALA A 829 21.75 11.55 -18.19
N LEU A 830 21.63 11.74 -16.87
CA LEU A 830 22.07 10.76 -15.88
C LEU A 830 21.32 9.42 -16.02
N SER A 831 20.01 9.44 -16.24
CA SER A 831 19.21 8.21 -16.44
C SER A 831 19.62 7.44 -17.70
N LYS A 832 19.85 8.11 -18.84
CA LYS A 832 20.24 7.46 -20.10
C LYS A 832 21.65 6.86 -20.07
N SER A 833 22.54 7.43 -19.27
CA SER A 833 23.94 6.98 -19.18
C SER A 833 24.12 5.59 -18.53
N VAL A 834 23.07 5.03 -17.92
CA VAL A 834 23.07 3.71 -17.26
C VAL A 834 23.06 2.56 -18.29
N ASP A 835 22.52 2.77 -19.50
CA ASP A 835 22.31 1.71 -20.50
C ASP A 835 23.46 1.58 -21.53
N SER A 836 24.46 2.48 -21.50
CA SER A 836 25.54 2.55 -22.49
C SER A 836 26.89 2.06 -21.96
N SER A 837 27.69 1.41 -22.81
CA SER A 837 29.02 0.86 -22.48
C SER A 837 29.94 1.91 -21.81
N PRO A 838 30.71 1.54 -20.78
CA PRO A 838 31.41 2.46 -19.87
C PRO A 838 32.52 3.32 -20.49
N GLU A 839 32.91 3.07 -21.75
CA GLU A 839 34.07 3.70 -22.39
C GLU A 839 33.75 4.97 -23.20
N THR A 840 32.48 5.36 -23.39
CA THR A 840 32.10 6.43 -24.35
C THR A 840 31.16 7.56 -23.86
N ALA A 841 30.67 7.56 -22.61
CA ALA A 841 29.67 8.54 -22.18
C ALA A 841 30.29 9.79 -21.49
N THR A 842 30.72 10.79 -22.26
CA THR A 842 30.97 12.15 -21.72
C THR A 842 29.66 12.90 -21.49
N PHE A 843 29.53 13.61 -20.36
CA PHE A 843 28.38 14.50 -20.11
C PHE A 843 28.24 15.51 -21.26
N PRO A 844 27.03 15.75 -21.81
CA PRO A 844 26.86 16.64 -22.95
C PRO A 844 27.43 18.04 -22.69
N THR A 845 28.35 18.50 -23.55
CA THR A 845 28.96 19.84 -23.46
C THR A 845 27.90 20.95 -23.49
N GLU A 846 26.80 20.71 -24.18
CA GLU A 846 25.63 21.59 -24.26
C GLU A 846 25.07 21.96 -22.88
N LEU A 847 25.00 21.02 -21.93
CA LEU A 847 24.46 21.30 -20.59
C LEU A 847 25.36 22.22 -19.77
N ARG A 848 26.68 22.13 -19.96
CA ARG A 848 27.63 23.05 -19.32
C ARG A 848 27.48 24.46 -19.90
N GLN A 849 27.29 24.57 -21.21
CA GLN A 849 27.04 25.84 -21.88
C GLN A 849 25.70 26.45 -21.43
N GLU A 850 24.64 25.65 -21.25
CA GLU A 850 23.36 26.13 -20.73
C GLU A 850 23.47 26.69 -19.30
N LEU A 851 24.27 26.07 -18.42
CA LEU A 851 24.54 26.59 -17.07
C LEU A 851 25.33 27.91 -17.11
N VAL A 852 26.35 28.00 -17.97
CA VAL A 852 27.10 29.25 -18.19
C VAL A 852 26.18 30.36 -18.72
N ALA A 853 25.35 30.03 -19.72
CA ALA A 853 24.39 30.97 -20.28
C ALA A 853 23.36 31.44 -19.22
N TRP A 854 22.91 30.54 -18.35
CA TRP A 854 22.00 30.88 -17.26
C TRP A 854 22.62 31.89 -16.29
N VAL A 855 23.83 31.62 -15.77
CA VAL A 855 24.47 32.53 -14.79
C VAL A 855 24.85 33.88 -15.41
N GLN A 856 25.24 33.90 -16.69
CA GLN A 856 25.54 35.15 -17.41
C GLN A 856 24.28 35.96 -17.76
N SER A 857 23.12 35.29 -17.87
CA SER A 857 21.83 35.96 -18.14
C SER A 857 21.23 36.65 -16.91
N LEU A 858 21.79 36.44 -15.71
CA LEU A 858 21.27 37.01 -14.47
C LEU A 858 21.48 38.54 -14.41
N PRO A 859 20.42 39.31 -14.13
CA PRO A 859 20.52 40.73 -13.82
C PRO A 859 21.44 41.01 -12.62
N PRO A 860 22.06 42.21 -12.52
CA PRO A 860 23.01 42.53 -11.44
C PRO A 860 22.45 42.36 -10.03
N ASP A 861 21.13 42.58 -9.82
CA ASP A 861 20.46 42.39 -8.53
C ASP A 861 20.23 40.93 -8.14
N LEU A 862 20.37 39.99 -9.09
CA LEU A 862 20.24 38.55 -8.89
C LEU A 862 21.57 37.82 -8.94
N GLN A 863 22.71 38.51 -9.05
CA GLN A 863 24.03 37.89 -9.03
C GLN A 863 24.48 37.62 -7.59
N LEU A 864 25.21 36.52 -7.38
CA LEU A 864 25.68 36.13 -6.05
C LEU A 864 26.84 37.03 -5.56
N PRO A 865 26.69 37.79 -4.46
CA PRO A 865 27.69 38.77 -4.04
C PRO A 865 28.74 38.16 -3.09
N ILE A 866 29.44 37.12 -3.55
CA ILE A 866 30.50 36.41 -2.79
C ILE A 866 31.91 36.63 -3.36
N GLY A 867 32.10 37.69 -4.15
CA GLY A 867 33.37 37.98 -4.81
C GLY A 867 34.52 38.37 -3.88
N SER A 868 34.27 38.54 -2.57
CA SER A 868 35.30 38.85 -1.56
C SER A 868 35.15 37.96 -0.33
N SER A 869 36.11 38.05 0.61
CA SER A 869 36.03 37.33 1.89
C SER A 869 34.77 37.67 2.71
N ARG A 870 34.11 38.81 2.44
CA ARG A 870 32.91 39.30 3.12
C ARG A 870 31.76 39.50 2.13
N THR A 871 30.54 39.29 2.61
CA THR A 871 29.31 39.43 1.81
C THR A 871 28.72 40.81 2.06
N GLU A 872 28.90 41.73 1.11
CA GLU A 872 28.51 43.14 1.27
C GLU A 872 27.01 43.39 1.01
N GLY A 873 26.35 42.54 0.20
CA GLY A 873 24.94 42.66 -0.15
C GLY A 873 24.16 41.35 0.07
N PHE A 874 23.92 40.97 1.33
CA PHE A 874 23.19 39.73 1.62
C PHE A 874 21.71 39.85 1.25
N ASP A 875 21.27 39.04 0.29
CA ASP A 875 19.86 38.81 -0.05
C ASP A 875 19.54 37.32 0.05
N ARG A 876 18.65 36.97 0.98
CA ARG A 876 18.30 35.58 1.29
C ARG A 876 17.84 34.81 0.06
N ASP A 877 16.95 35.39 -0.75
CA ASP A 877 16.32 34.68 -1.87
C ASP A 877 17.30 34.52 -3.03
N VAL A 878 18.17 35.51 -3.26
CA VAL A 878 19.27 35.41 -4.23
C VAL A 878 20.28 34.35 -3.79
N HIS A 879 20.62 34.28 -2.50
CA HIS A 879 21.52 33.24 -1.98
C HIS A 879 20.91 31.84 -2.12
N GLN A 880 19.61 31.69 -1.86
CA GLN A 880 18.89 30.42 -2.05
C GLN A 880 18.78 30.01 -3.53
N LEU A 881 18.63 30.97 -4.46
CA LEU A 881 18.58 30.72 -5.90
C LEU A 881 19.84 30.00 -6.43
N HIS A 882 21.01 30.31 -5.85
CA HIS A 882 22.29 29.74 -6.28
C HIS A 882 22.59 28.36 -5.70
N LEU A 883 21.89 27.92 -4.65
CA LEU A 883 22.07 26.57 -4.07
C LEU A 883 21.79 25.43 -5.07
N PRO A 884 20.64 25.39 -5.79
CA PRO A 884 20.42 24.38 -6.83
C PRO A 884 21.41 24.50 -8.00
N TYR A 885 21.86 25.70 -8.35
CA TYR A 885 22.84 25.95 -9.42
C TYR A 885 24.18 25.29 -9.09
N LEU A 886 24.74 25.62 -7.92
CA LEU A 886 26.01 25.06 -7.44
C LEU A 886 25.91 23.54 -7.25
N THR A 887 24.78 23.05 -6.75
CA THR A 887 24.59 21.61 -6.58
C THR A 887 24.57 20.87 -7.92
N THR A 888 23.98 21.47 -8.96
CA THR A 888 23.97 20.89 -10.31
C THR A 888 25.40 20.79 -10.86
N ILE A 889 26.25 21.79 -10.61
CA ILE A 889 27.67 21.74 -10.98
C ILE A 889 28.38 20.59 -10.25
N ILE A 890 28.14 20.40 -8.95
CA ILE A 890 28.72 19.30 -8.17
C ILE A 890 28.31 17.95 -8.76
N VAL A 891 27.02 17.74 -9.00
CA VAL A 891 26.49 16.47 -9.57
C VAL A 891 27.12 16.16 -10.93
N MET A 892 27.34 17.17 -11.78
CA MET A 892 27.98 17.00 -13.09
C MET A 892 29.49 16.72 -13.03
N HIS A 893 30.15 17.02 -11.91
CA HIS A 893 31.62 16.97 -11.76
C HIS A 893 32.10 16.06 -10.62
N LEU A 894 31.24 15.13 -10.17
CA LEU A 894 31.60 14.01 -9.30
C LEU A 894 31.87 12.76 -10.15
N GLN A 895 33.14 12.34 -10.23
CA GLN A 895 33.55 11.06 -10.83
C GLN A 895 33.26 9.93 -9.85
N ARG A 896 32.73 8.80 -10.31
CA ARG A 896 32.49 7.65 -9.43
C ARG A 896 33.80 6.86 -9.30
N THR A 897 33.98 6.14 -8.20
CA THR A 897 34.98 5.09 -8.08
C THR A 897 34.30 3.90 -7.40
N THR A 898 34.63 2.68 -7.79
CA THR A 898 34.15 1.48 -7.10
C THR A 898 35.39 0.71 -6.72
N PRO A 899 35.66 0.41 -5.42
CA PRO A 899 34.78 0.49 -4.25
C PRO A 899 34.82 1.80 -3.43
N ASP A 900 35.57 2.83 -3.85
CA ASP A 900 35.85 4.03 -3.02
C ASP A 900 34.81 5.17 -3.19
N LEU A 901 34.81 6.17 -2.29
CA LEU A 901 33.94 7.35 -2.40
C LEU A 901 34.10 8.10 -3.73
N PRO A 902 33.03 8.73 -4.29
CA PRO A 902 33.12 9.51 -5.52
C PRO A 902 34.21 10.58 -5.46
N GLN A 903 35.01 10.67 -6.53
CA GLN A 903 36.08 11.63 -6.73
C GLN A 903 35.54 12.97 -7.28
N ALA A 904 35.57 14.03 -6.48
CA ALA A 904 35.24 15.40 -6.88
C ALA A 904 36.33 16.05 -7.72
N LEU A 905 35.95 16.57 -8.90
CA LEU A 905 36.79 17.40 -9.76
C LEU A 905 36.86 18.86 -9.24
N PRO A 906 37.82 19.69 -9.71
CA PRO A 906 37.98 21.07 -9.26
C PRO A 906 36.69 21.93 -9.28
N PRO A 907 35.81 21.87 -10.30
CA PRO A 907 34.54 22.62 -10.30
C PRO A 907 33.60 22.19 -9.16
N ALA A 908 33.56 20.90 -8.82
CA ALA A 908 32.73 20.40 -7.72
C ALA A 908 33.23 20.87 -6.35
N ILE A 909 34.55 20.89 -6.14
CA ILE A 909 35.16 21.37 -4.90
C ILE A 909 34.89 22.86 -4.71
N LEU A 910 35.05 23.66 -5.77
CA LEU A 910 34.78 25.09 -5.73
C LEU A 910 33.30 25.38 -5.47
N ALA A 911 32.39 24.69 -6.18
CA ALA A 911 30.96 24.83 -5.96
C ALA A 911 30.54 24.46 -4.52
N ALA A 912 31.12 23.40 -3.95
CA ALA A 912 30.84 22.99 -2.58
C ALA A 912 31.34 24.01 -1.55
N SER A 913 32.50 24.64 -1.79
CA SER A 913 33.00 25.77 -1.00
C SER A 913 32.03 26.95 -1.04
N CYS A 914 31.49 27.28 -2.22
CA CYS A 914 30.46 28.33 -2.36
C CYS A 914 29.16 27.98 -1.62
N ILE A 915 28.69 26.73 -1.64
CA ILE A 915 27.51 26.30 -0.86
C ILE A 915 27.76 26.47 0.64
N ALA A 916 28.92 26.04 1.15
CA ALA A 916 29.27 26.24 2.55
C ALA A 916 29.34 27.73 2.91
N ARG A 917 29.84 28.58 2.00
CA ARG A 917 29.87 30.04 2.19
C ARG A 917 28.47 30.65 2.27
N ILE A 918 27.57 30.25 1.38
CA ILE A 918 26.15 30.69 1.38
C ILE A 918 25.49 30.29 2.71
N LEU A 919 25.65 29.03 3.12
CA LEU A 919 25.05 28.53 4.37
C LEU A 919 25.65 29.21 5.61
N ARG A 920 26.94 29.55 5.60
CA ARG A 920 27.58 30.38 6.64
C ARG A 920 26.91 31.75 6.76
N ASP A 921 26.63 32.41 5.64
CA ASP A 921 25.97 33.72 5.64
C ASP A 921 24.52 33.65 6.14
N ILE A 922 23.80 32.57 5.81
CA ILE A 922 22.43 32.33 6.28
C ILE A 922 22.41 32.02 7.78
N LEU A 923 23.32 31.15 8.26
CA LEU A 923 23.42 30.77 9.67
C LEU A 923 23.82 31.94 10.56
N SER A 924 24.82 32.73 10.15
CA SER A 924 25.28 33.90 10.91
C SER A 924 24.22 34.98 11.11
N ARG A 925 23.17 34.96 10.29
CA ARG A 925 22.04 35.91 10.33
C ARG A 925 20.77 35.32 10.93
N GLY A 926 20.81 34.08 11.45
CA GLY A 926 19.65 33.41 12.05
C GLY A 926 18.56 33.00 11.05
N ASN A 927 18.87 33.01 9.75
CA ASN A 927 17.92 32.77 8.67
C ASN A 927 17.76 31.28 8.30
N ALA A 928 18.37 30.37 9.07
CA ALA A 928 18.33 28.94 8.79
C ALA A 928 16.91 28.35 8.83
N ARG A 929 15.98 28.99 9.57
CA ARG A 929 14.57 28.57 9.65
C ARG A 929 13.80 28.69 8.32
N PHE A 930 14.29 29.52 7.40
CA PHE A 930 13.64 29.78 6.11
C PHE A 930 14.18 28.91 4.97
N LEU A 931 15.07 27.97 5.30
CA LEU A 931 15.63 27.03 4.34
C LEU A 931 14.65 25.88 4.09
N MET A 932 14.48 25.55 2.81
CA MET A 932 13.63 24.43 2.37
C MET A 932 14.28 23.08 2.70
N ALA A 933 13.47 22.03 2.85
CA ALA A 933 13.93 20.66 3.12
C ALA A 933 14.99 20.14 2.13
N ILE A 934 14.91 20.54 0.86
CA ILE A 934 15.88 20.17 -0.20
C ILE A 934 17.28 20.71 0.08
N THR A 935 17.42 21.73 0.95
CA THR A 935 18.73 22.23 1.39
C THR A 935 19.54 21.14 2.09
N CYS A 936 18.89 20.15 2.71
CA CYS A 936 19.60 18.99 3.27
C CYS A 936 20.36 18.24 2.16
N TRP A 937 19.78 18.10 0.97
CA TRP A 937 20.42 17.46 -0.18
C TRP A 937 21.55 18.32 -0.78
N TYR A 938 21.38 19.64 -0.86
CA TYR A 938 22.45 20.56 -1.25
C TYR A 938 23.64 20.47 -0.28
N SER A 939 23.38 20.40 1.02
CA SER A 939 24.42 20.17 2.03
C SER A 939 25.07 18.80 1.86
N GLY A 940 24.27 17.75 1.58
CA GLY A 940 24.75 16.39 1.39
C GLY A 940 25.72 16.23 0.22
N THR A 941 25.36 16.78 -0.93
CA THR A 941 26.19 16.80 -2.14
C THR A 941 27.48 17.60 -1.92
N ALA A 942 27.40 18.78 -1.29
CA ALA A 942 28.56 19.61 -0.96
C ALA A 942 29.50 18.92 0.06
N PHE A 943 28.95 18.20 1.03
CA PHE A 943 29.72 17.51 2.05
C PHE A 943 30.65 16.46 1.45
N ILE A 944 30.18 15.69 0.47
CA ILE A 944 31.00 14.68 -0.22
C ILE A 944 32.21 15.34 -0.91
N ALA A 945 31.98 16.43 -1.64
CA ALA A 945 33.05 17.14 -2.33
C ALA A 945 34.07 17.78 -1.37
N LEU A 946 33.61 18.40 -0.28
CA LEU A 946 34.50 18.98 0.74
C LEU A 946 35.23 17.92 1.58
N LEU A 947 34.63 16.76 1.82
CA LEU A 947 35.27 15.66 2.56
C LEU A 947 36.49 15.09 1.82
N GLN A 948 36.48 15.16 0.49
CA GLN A 948 37.66 14.84 -0.29
C GLN A 948 38.67 15.98 -0.27
N ALA A 949 38.21 17.23 -0.44
CA ALA A 949 39.08 18.40 -0.36
C ALA A 949 39.81 18.50 0.99
N SER A 950 39.16 18.09 2.09
CA SER A 950 39.76 18.10 3.43
C SER A 950 40.98 17.18 3.57
N ARG A 951 41.12 16.21 2.67
CA ARG A 951 42.26 15.26 2.64
C ARG A 951 43.44 15.80 1.83
N ILE A 952 43.27 16.89 1.09
CA ILE A 952 44.33 17.58 0.34
C ILE A 952 44.96 18.62 1.27
N LYS A 953 46.27 18.50 1.54
CA LYS A 953 47.00 19.33 2.52
C LYS A 953 46.84 20.85 2.29
N GLN A 954 46.65 21.28 1.05
CA GLN A 954 46.45 22.69 0.69
C GLN A 954 45.04 23.20 1.02
N PHE A 955 44.02 22.33 0.95
CA PHE A 955 42.62 22.70 1.17
C PHE A 955 42.09 22.27 2.54
N SER A 956 42.87 21.48 3.30
CA SER A 956 42.38 20.75 4.48
C SER A 956 41.69 21.63 5.51
N GLN A 957 42.31 22.76 5.88
CA GLN A 957 41.79 23.66 6.90
C GLN A 957 40.43 24.27 6.50
N GLU A 958 40.34 24.86 5.30
CA GLU A 958 39.11 25.54 4.86
C GLU A 958 38.01 24.55 4.47
N ALA A 959 38.37 23.38 3.97
CA ALA A 959 37.42 22.32 3.71
C ALA A 959 36.83 21.74 5.01
N GLU A 960 37.63 21.58 6.08
CA GLU A 960 37.13 21.19 7.41
C GLU A 960 36.17 22.24 7.99
N GLU A 961 36.52 23.54 7.91
CA GLU A 961 35.60 24.61 8.30
C GLU A 961 34.30 24.57 7.49
N GLY A 962 34.39 24.29 6.19
CA GLY A 962 33.24 24.12 5.31
C GLY A 962 32.34 22.94 5.74
N LEU A 963 32.93 21.78 6.06
CA LEU A 963 32.20 20.61 6.56
C LEU A 963 31.47 20.92 7.87
N ASP A 964 32.10 21.66 8.79
CA ASP A 964 31.48 22.04 10.06
C ASP A 964 30.28 22.97 9.86
N ILE A 965 30.35 23.87 8.88
CA ILE A 965 29.20 24.73 8.52
C ILE A 965 28.06 23.92 7.94
N LEU A 966 28.35 22.95 7.05
CA LEU A 966 27.32 22.09 6.48
C LEU A 966 26.63 21.26 7.56
N ASP A 967 27.40 20.72 8.51
CA ASP A 967 26.90 19.97 9.66
C ASP A 967 26.04 20.84 10.59
N GLN A 968 26.48 22.07 10.88
CA GLN A 968 25.68 23.05 11.63
C GLN A 968 24.39 23.43 10.89
N ALA A 969 24.44 23.62 9.57
CA ALA A 969 23.26 23.94 8.77
C ALA A 969 22.22 22.82 8.80
N VAL A 970 22.66 21.56 8.61
CA VAL A 970 21.79 20.39 8.71
C VAL A 970 21.27 20.22 10.14
N GLY A 971 22.08 20.52 11.16
CA GLY A 971 21.66 20.50 12.56
C GLY A 971 20.54 21.50 12.89
N GLN A 972 20.53 22.68 12.26
CA GLN A 972 19.41 23.62 12.38
C GLN A 972 18.18 23.12 11.60
N LEU A 973 18.38 22.56 10.40
CA LEU A 973 17.28 21.99 9.59
C LEU A 973 16.60 20.80 10.29
N GLN A 974 17.32 20.05 11.14
CA GLN A 974 16.82 18.91 11.92
C GLN A 974 15.63 19.25 12.83
N GLN A 975 15.52 20.51 13.26
CA GLN A 975 14.42 20.97 14.11
C GLN A 975 13.10 21.12 13.34
N MET A 976 13.17 21.22 12.00
CA MET A 976 12.01 21.47 11.14
C MET A 976 11.75 20.32 10.16
N TRP A 977 12.80 19.65 9.70
CA TRP A 977 12.74 18.68 8.60
C TRP A 977 13.26 17.32 9.03
N ALA A 978 12.38 16.31 9.01
CA ALA A 978 12.76 14.94 9.36
C ALA A 978 13.88 14.37 8.46
N SER A 979 13.98 14.83 7.20
CA SER A 979 15.02 14.43 6.25
C SER A 979 16.44 14.82 6.67
N ALA A 980 16.60 15.85 7.51
CA ALA A 980 17.89 16.28 8.01
C ALA A 980 18.51 15.28 9.00
N ASN A 981 17.70 14.50 9.74
CA ASN A 981 18.19 13.44 10.64
C ASN A 981 19.06 12.43 9.88
N VAL A 982 18.56 12.00 8.72
CA VAL A 982 19.19 10.96 7.90
C VAL A 982 20.52 11.45 7.32
N ILE A 983 20.56 12.70 6.85
CA ILE A 983 21.76 13.30 6.27
C ILE A 983 22.83 13.55 7.34
N ARG A 984 22.43 13.96 8.55
CA ARG A 984 23.36 14.16 9.67
C ARG A 984 24.04 12.86 10.12
N GLN A 985 23.28 11.78 10.26
CA GLN A 985 23.85 10.46 10.54
C GLN A 985 24.80 10.00 9.42
N GLY A 986 24.47 10.34 8.17
CA GLY A 986 25.36 10.17 7.02
C GLY A 986 26.69 10.93 7.18
N PHE A 987 26.67 12.18 7.64
CA PHE A 987 27.86 13.00 7.86
C PHE A 987 28.79 12.41 8.93
N GLU A 988 28.23 11.96 10.05
CA GLU A 988 28.98 11.31 11.12
C GLU A 988 29.68 10.04 10.63
N ARG A 989 28.96 9.18 9.90
CA ARG A 989 29.52 7.95 9.32
C ARG A 989 30.61 8.26 8.30
N LEU A 990 30.40 9.24 7.42
CA LEU A 990 31.37 9.62 6.39
C LEU A 990 32.65 10.22 6.97
N ARG A 991 32.54 11.00 8.06
CA ARG A 991 33.71 11.50 8.81
C ARG A 991 34.48 10.38 9.51
N ALA A 992 33.79 9.33 9.97
CA ALA A 992 34.41 8.19 10.66
C ALA A 992 35.17 7.21 9.74
N LEU A 993 35.01 7.31 8.41
CA LEU A 993 35.64 6.40 7.46
C LEU A 993 37.18 6.53 7.45
N PRO A 994 37.93 5.41 7.54
CA PRO A 994 39.40 5.42 7.53
C PRO A 994 39.99 6.14 6.32
N ARG A 995 41.07 6.90 6.51
CA ARG A 995 41.76 7.62 5.43
C ARG A 995 42.26 6.70 4.29
N SER A 996 42.48 5.41 4.57
CA SER A 996 42.94 4.39 3.61
C SER A 996 41.86 3.89 2.64
N MET A 997 40.57 4.05 2.97
CA MET A 997 39.43 3.57 2.16
C MET A 997 38.97 4.61 1.11
N MET A 998 39.70 5.71 0.95
CA MET A 998 39.44 6.73 -0.05
C MET A 998 40.77 7.20 -0.65
N HIS A 999 41.55 6.24 -1.18
CA HIS A 999 42.82 6.55 -1.81
C HIS A 999 42.59 7.42 -3.06
N ALA A 1000 43.23 8.60 -3.11
CA ALA A 1000 43.43 9.30 -4.38
C ALA A 1000 44.16 8.34 -5.33
N GLY A 1001 43.51 7.96 -6.44
CA GLY A 1001 44.03 6.98 -7.38
C GLY A 1001 45.49 7.29 -7.72
N LYS A 1002 46.38 6.32 -7.48
CA LYS A 1002 47.69 6.32 -8.12
C LYS A 1002 47.43 6.21 -9.62
N GLY A 1003 47.53 7.33 -10.33
CA GLY A 1003 47.66 7.32 -11.78
C GLY A 1003 48.81 6.39 -12.16
N ARG A 1004 48.47 5.25 -12.76
CA ARG A 1004 49.44 4.43 -13.47
C ARG A 1004 49.86 5.29 -14.64
N ALA A 1005 51.09 5.79 -14.62
CA ALA A 1005 51.71 6.40 -15.79
C ALA A 1005 51.68 5.37 -16.93
N ALA A 1006 50.72 5.50 -17.83
CA ALA A 1006 50.78 4.85 -19.13
C ALA A 1006 51.94 5.52 -19.86
N GLY A 1007 52.92 4.69 -20.25
CA GLY A 1007 54.13 5.14 -20.88
C GLY A 1007 53.85 5.98 -22.13
N SER A 1008 54.72 6.96 -22.32
CA SER A 1008 55.05 7.53 -23.62
C SER A 1008 55.00 6.45 -24.73
N ASN A 1009 54.06 6.58 -25.66
CA ASN A 1009 54.25 6.36 -27.10
C ASN A 1009 52.88 6.28 -27.79
N GLY A 1010 52.54 7.30 -28.58
CA GLY A 1010 51.34 7.29 -29.41
C GLY A 1010 50.92 8.69 -29.81
N SER A 1011 51.64 9.28 -30.76
CA SER A 1011 51.18 10.44 -31.54
C SER A 1011 49.88 10.07 -32.26
N GLY A 1012 48.77 10.67 -31.85
CA GLY A 1012 47.49 10.58 -32.53
C GLY A 1012 46.63 11.76 -32.12
N ASP A 1013 46.49 12.73 -33.05
CA ASP A 1013 45.60 13.87 -32.93
C ASP A 1013 44.17 13.43 -32.58
N ALA A 1014 43.69 13.80 -31.39
CA ALA A 1014 42.27 13.84 -31.04
C ALA A 1014 41.90 15.31 -30.78
N PRO A 1015 40.81 15.83 -31.36
CA PRO A 1015 40.50 17.25 -31.31
C PRO A 1015 40.15 17.69 -29.88
N SER A 1016 40.95 18.62 -29.35
CA SER A 1016 40.73 19.35 -28.11
C SER A 1016 39.43 20.18 -28.18
N ASN A 1017 38.39 19.71 -27.51
CA ASN A 1017 37.19 20.51 -27.23
C ASN A 1017 37.27 20.97 -25.76
N ASP A 1018 38.20 21.90 -25.51
CA ASP A 1018 38.49 22.44 -24.18
C ASP A 1018 37.35 23.35 -23.69
N PHE A 1019 36.65 22.93 -22.63
CA PHE A 1019 35.63 23.75 -21.97
C PHE A 1019 36.23 24.44 -20.75
N ASP A 1020 36.32 25.78 -20.78
CA ASP A 1020 36.76 26.57 -19.63
C ASP A 1020 35.68 26.56 -18.51
N TRP A 1021 35.89 25.69 -17.53
CA TRP A 1021 34.98 25.52 -16.40
C TRP A 1021 34.91 26.75 -15.48
N LYS A 1022 35.87 27.68 -15.54
CA LYS A 1022 35.84 28.92 -14.74
C LYS A 1022 34.66 29.81 -15.11
N LEU A 1023 34.15 29.68 -16.34
CA LEU A 1023 32.95 30.38 -16.82
C LEU A 1023 31.68 30.03 -16.01
N LEU A 1024 31.68 28.92 -15.26
CA LEU A 1024 30.60 28.55 -14.34
C LEU A 1024 30.58 29.41 -13.07
N PHE A 1025 31.66 30.15 -12.78
CA PHE A 1025 31.85 30.89 -11.52
C PHE A 1025 32.19 32.37 -11.75
N PRO A 1026 31.36 33.15 -12.48
CA PRO A 1026 31.65 34.56 -12.77
C PRO A 1026 31.66 35.45 -11.51
N PHE A 1027 31.09 34.97 -10.40
CA PHE A 1027 31.01 35.66 -9.11
C PHE A 1027 32.14 35.31 -8.13
N VAL A 1028 33.05 34.38 -8.49
CA VAL A 1028 34.15 33.95 -7.63
C VAL A 1028 35.44 34.63 -8.06
N THR A 1029 36.20 35.15 -7.08
CA THR A 1029 37.54 35.68 -7.31
C THR A 1029 38.55 34.95 -6.42
N ARG A 1030 39.86 35.19 -6.63
CA ARG A 1030 40.92 34.69 -5.71
C ARG A 1030 40.70 35.15 -4.26
N SER A 1031 39.96 36.24 -4.04
CA SER A 1031 39.66 36.75 -2.69
C SER A 1031 38.42 36.13 -2.02
N THR A 1032 37.69 35.25 -2.72
CA THR A 1032 36.46 34.61 -2.21
C THR A 1032 36.76 33.57 -1.12
N SER A 1033 37.77 32.72 -1.31
CA SER A 1033 38.20 31.67 -0.38
C SER A 1033 39.64 31.24 -0.68
N ARG A 1034 40.34 30.57 0.25
CA ARG A 1034 41.69 30.04 -0.03
C ARG A 1034 41.65 28.90 -1.04
N ILE A 1035 40.58 28.11 -1.06
CA ILE A 1035 40.29 27.11 -2.10
C ILE A 1035 40.16 27.79 -3.46
N ALA A 1036 39.44 28.91 -3.56
CA ALA A 1036 39.33 29.68 -4.80
C ALA A 1036 40.67 30.29 -5.23
N ASP A 1037 41.45 30.83 -4.29
CA ASP A 1037 42.79 31.36 -4.57
C ASP A 1037 43.70 30.29 -5.20
N CYS A 1038 43.76 29.11 -4.58
CA CYS A 1038 44.57 28.00 -5.08
C CYS A 1038 44.09 27.47 -6.44
N LEU A 1039 42.78 27.23 -6.61
CA LEU A 1039 42.24 26.66 -7.85
C LEU A 1039 42.27 27.65 -9.04
N LEU A 1040 42.29 28.96 -8.78
CA LEU A 1040 42.38 30.01 -9.81
C LEU A 1040 43.83 30.48 -10.05
N ALA A 1041 44.80 30.02 -9.26
CA ALA A 1041 46.23 30.34 -9.40
C ALA A 1041 47.02 29.33 -10.26
N ASP A 1042 46.46 28.15 -10.54
CA ASP A 1042 47.14 27.03 -11.22
C ASP A 1042 47.69 27.32 -12.63
N ASP A 1043 47.24 28.39 -13.31
CA ASP A 1043 47.78 28.80 -14.61
C ASP A 1043 49.14 29.53 -14.55
N GLU A 1044 49.57 30.07 -13.39
CA GLU A 1044 50.79 30.88 -13.31
C GLU A 1044 52.06 30.09 -12.93
N PHE A 1045 51.94 28.90 -12.32
CA PHE A 1045 53.10 28.21 -11.72
C PHE A 1045 53.19 26.68 -11.94
N GLY A 1046 52.26 26.04 -12.65
CA GLY A 1046 52.40 24.65 -13.14
C GLY A 1046 52.87 23.59 -12.11
N THR A 1047 52.65 23.80 -10.81
CA THR A 1047 53.28 23.01 -9.73
C THR A 1047 52.30 22.25 -8.83
N THR A 1048 51.00 22.39 -9.08
CA THR A 1048 49.87 21.79 -8.33
C THR A 1048 49.16 20.67 -9.10
N ALA A 1049 49.38 20.58 -10.42
CA ALA A 1049 48.77 19.60 -11.33
C ALA A 1049 49.21 18.13 -11.13
N THR A 1050 50.12 17.85 -10.19
CA THR A 1050 50.54 16.46 -9.92
C THR A 1050 49.67 15.72 -8.89
N ALA A 1051 48.75 16.40 -8.19
CA ALA A 1051 47.93 15.80 -7.13
C ALA A 1051 46.42 15.74 -7.41
N LEU A 1052 45.93 16.47 -8.42
CA LEU A 1052 44.52 16.48 -8.84
C LEU A 1052 44.39 15.88 -10.24
N PRO A 1053 43.43 14.98 -10.49
CA PRO A 1053 43.20 14.46 -11.84
C PRO A 1053 42.77 15.61 -12.77
N SER A 1054 43.35 15.64 -13.99
CA SER A 1054 42.89 16.55 -15.04
C SER A 1054 41.40 16.28 -15.35
N PRO A 1055 40.56 17.32 -15.50
CA PRO A 1055 39.16 17.17 -15.90
C PRO A 1055 38.97 16.49 -17.27
N GLU A 1056 40.05 16.28 -18.04
CA GLU A 1056 40.05 15.76 -19.41
C GLU A 1056 40.16 14.23 -19.54
N ASN A 1057 40.34 13.47 -18.45
CA ASN A 1057 40.41 12.01 -18.52
C ASN A 1057 39.04 11.36 -18.25
N ALA A 1058 38.39 10.95 -19.35
CA ALA A 1058 37.07 10.33 -19.38
C ALA A 1058 37.13 8.81 -19.18
N VAL A 1059 36.43 8.28 -18.17
CA VAL A 1059 35.72 6.98 -18.14
C VAL A 1059 34.72 7.04 -16.98
N PHE A 1060 33.40 6.94 -17.21
CA PHE A 1060 32.41 6.44 -16.21
C PHE A 1060 30.96 6.42 -16.72
N HIS A 1061 30.18 5.38 -16.37
CA HIS A 1061 28.90 5.46 -15.64
C HIS A 1061 28.36 4.06 -15.27
N GLU A 1062 28.36 3.71 -13.98
CA GLU A 1062 27.40 2.77 -13.38
C GLU A 1062 27.11 3.18 -11.93
N ASP A 1063 25.83 3.18 -11.55
CA ASP A 1063 25.22 3.48 -10.23
C ASP A 1063 25.56 4.76 -9.42
N LEU A 1064 24.92 5.90 -9.75
CA LEU A 1064 24.62 6.95 -8.75
C LEU A 1064 23.26 6.72 -8.08
N LEU A 1065 22.37 5.99 -8.77
CA LEU A 1065 20.98 5.72 -8.37
C LEU A 1065 20.92 4.81 -7.14
N ASN A 1066 21.72 3.74 -7.10
CA ASN A 1066 21.75 2.85 -5.94
C ASN A 1066 22.55 3.42 -4.75
N ARG A 1067 23.55 4.28 -4.97
CA ARG A 1067 24.42 4.75 -3.86
C ARG A 1067 23.87 5.91 -3.02
N TYR A 1068 22.96 6.74 -3.54
CA TYR A 1068 22.19 7.64 -2.67
C TYR A 1068 21.20 6.85 -1.81
N HIS A 1069 20.77 5.68 -2.28
CA HIS A 1069 20.01 4.74 -1.47
C HIS A 1069 20.91 4.12 -0.39
N ASP A 1070 22.08 3.56 -0.76
CA ASP A 1070 23.07 2.96 0.17
C ASP A 1070 23.64 3.95 1.20
N LEU A 1071 23.73 5.24 0.86
CA LEU A 1071 24.17 6.26 1.82
C LEU A 1071 23.16 6.48 2.95
N LEU A 1072 21.91 6.07 2.72
CA LEU A 1072 20.78 6.14 3.63
C LEU A 1072 20.23 4.73 3.99
N GLU A 1073 20.96 3.64 3.67
CA GLU A 1073 20.48 2.26 3.84
C GLU A 1073 21.06 1.43 5.00
N PRO A 1074 21.82 1.98 5.97
CA PRO A 1074 21.86 1.38 7.31
C PRO A 1074 20.95 2.17 8.26
N PHE A 1075 19.66 2.28 7.95
CA PHE A 1075 18.63 2.77 8.89
C PHE A 1075 17.47 1.78 9.06
N VAL A 1076 17.72 0.50 8.78
CA VAL A 1076 16.77 -0.59 9.02
C VAL A 1076 16.81 -1.12 10.46
N ASP A 1077 17.85 -0.79 11.24
CA ASP A 1077 17.91 -1.15 12.66
C ASP A 1077 18.25 0.09 13.49
N TYR A 1078 17.25 0.75 14.09
CA TYR A 1078 17.34 1.35 15.43
C TYR A 1078 15.96 1.84 15.89
N ASN A 1079 15.50 1.30 17.03
CA ASN A 1079 14.35 1.81 17.77
C ASN A 1079 14.54 3.30 18.07
N PHE A 1080 13.55 4.13 17.74
CA PHE A 1080 13.40 5.43 18.37
C PHE A 1080 13.07 5.18 19.85
N ASP A 1081 14.08 5.31 20.70
CA ASP A 1081 13.89 5.35 22.15
C ASP A 1081 13.28 6.70 22.51
N PHE A 1082 12.00 6.71 22.87
CA PHE A 1082 11.26 7.89 23.32
C PHE A 1082 11.53 8.23 24.80
N SER A 1083 12.60 7.70 25.40
CA SER A 1083 12.93 7.86 26.82
C SER A 1083 13.42 9.27 27.22
N ASN A 1084 13.64 10.20 26.28
CA ASN A 1084 14.18 11.55 26.56
C ASN A 1084 13.23 12.72 26.27
N ILE A 1085 11.91 12.51 26.26
CA ILE A 1085 10.97 13.63 26.39
C ILE A 1085 10.69 13.79 27.89
N ASN A 1086 11.34 14.79 28.49
CA ASN A 1086 11.12 15.23 29.86
C ASN A 1086 9.61 15.49 30.09
N LEU A 1087 9.01 14.61 30.89
CA LEU A 1087 7.79 14.87 31.65
C LEU A 1087 8.18 15.76 32.84
N ASP A 1088 8.21 17.06 32.61
CA ASP A 1088 8.17 18.06 33.67
C ASP A 1088 7.36 19.25 33.15
N ILE A 1089 6.04 19.16 33.31
CA ILE A 1089 5.16 20.16 33.90
C ILE A 1089 3.79 19.47 34.02
N LEU A 1090 3.38 19.29 35.27
CA LEU A 1090 2.06 18.83 35.74
C LEU A 1090 0.90 19.61 35.13
#